data_AF-A0A957Y9Y5-F1
#
_entry.id   AF-A0A957Y9Y5-F1
#
_cell.length_a   1.000
_cell.length_b   1.000
_cell.length_c   1.000
_cell.angle_alpha   90.00
_cell.angle_beta   90.00
_cell.angle_gamma   90.00
#
_symmetry.space_group_name_H-M   'P 1'
#
loop_
_entity.id
_entity.type
_entity.pdbx_description
1 polymer ?
#
loop_
_entity_poly.entity_id
_entity_poly.type
_entity_poly.pdbx_seq_one_letter_code
_entity_poly.pdbx_strand_id
1 'polypeptide(L)'
;MPLHQGENPYIYGLHDPGGEHLMVVNGQAKGWVVITEAIGSEANERGGGDYRGLADKGLGVIVRLNQSYGNNGTIPREERYPEFAQRVANFVEDSKGAHIWIIGNEMNLEREQPRQRGNNQAEKITPRRYAECYKLCRRKVKALSGHADDILLVGAIGPWNGQTWYEVDPKGAYPANKIPNGPGNYPYNGFFGDFVKYFQDMLLAIGPNDCDGIAIHAYSHGYEPHMVTNDAKMGAPFQNYYYNFYTYRDQMNAIPAAFQNLPVYLTEANGDVQDGKESHQPGATWPFGNNGWIKAAYKEIDRWNQSGKQQIRCMILFRWKKDPLGWSIDGKAGVQDDFKEAIAQNYKWQVDVPETTPPTEDTRPGYLAKYLGHSTPPQLTVGQTVTVNITLQNAGRFQWVRGGDKPFHLGFQWYDANNQMIQLPSAFDFRTSLPRTIAPGGTVELQAQLRTPDQPGSYRLRWDMVHELVTWFSSQGDPGLVIPITVKAAPIVTKPGDGETSGKPVAVEAQDVTGSLAHHPTKRYQMRTHADIERLIIHHTATPANITVERIAEFQVKNRDLPGIIYHFCITADGTVYQTQYLETVSLHAGANSDDSVGICLIGNFTSQPPPQAQLAATAALLAQLIGLLGLSVNTIAGYSELINTQSPGATWPQWKPTLLAAVERLLKTDTTDPGQPAVSDKPIEHYMLFWYRTPQSWGEWDLQGAFDYIARFKPIIGFDIEEAKTAKYVTIVGGKEGVPPNAERILRRAGCQVERIAGETESATRELLSKLADEGNRFATLK
;
A
#
# COMPACT_ATOMS: atom_id res chain seq x y z
N MET A 1 -8.67 -35.76 -9.83
CA MET A 1 -9.75 -36.09 -10.80
C MET A 1 -9.08 -36.71 -12.01
N PRO A 2 -9.74 -37.55 -12.83
CA PRO A 2 -9.12 -37.99 -14.08
C PRO A 2 -8.75 -36.77 -14.95
N LEU A 3 -7.67 -36.88 -15.71
CA LEU A 3 -7.29 -35.89 -16.74
C LEU A 3 -8.52 -35.58 -17.60
N HIS A 4 -8.85 -34.29 -17.78
CA HIS A 4 -9.90 -33.94 -18.72
C HIS A 4 -9.46 -34.28 -20.14
N GLN A 5 -10.44 -34.48 -21.03
CA GLN A 5 -10.16 -34.75 -22.43
C GLN A 5 -9.34 -33.60 -23.03
N GLY A 6 -8.25 -33.95 -23.72
CA GLY A 6 -7.34 -32.96 -24.31
C GLY A 6 -6.22 -32.47 -23.38
N GLU A 7 -6.12 -32.97 -22.14
CA GLU A 7 -5.06 -32.59 -21.21
C GLU A 7 -3.83 -33.49 -21.24
N ASN A 8 -2.67 -32.90 -20.93
CA ASN A 8 -1.41 -33.63 -20.75
C ASN A 8 -0.85 -33.41 -19.33
N PRO A 9 -0.39 -34.45 -18.61
CA PRO A 9 0.10 -34.30 -17.24
C PRO A 9 1.45 -33.58 -17.12
N TYR A 10 2.21 -33.45 -18.22
CA TYR A 10 3.50 -32.77 -18.24
C TYR A 10 3.32 -31.27 -18.47
N ILE A 11 4.13 -30.43 -17.83
CA ILE A 11 3.92 -28.97 -17.87
C ILE A 11 4.50 -28.28 -19.11
N TYR A 12 5.20 -29.00 -19.99
CA TYR A 12 5.96 -28.43 -21.11
C TYR A 12 5.09 -28.01 -22.29
N GLY A 13 5.39 -26.91 -22.97
CA GLY A 13 4.70 -26.60 -24.21
C GLY A 13 5.35 -25.55 -25.11
N LEU A 14 4.84 -25.50 -26.34
CA LEU A 14 5.24 -24.57 -27.39
C LEU A 14 4.03 -23.85 -27.97
N HIS A 15 4.20 -22.57 -28.26
CA HIS A 15 3.26 -21.83 -29.09
C HIS A 15 3.55 -22.12 -30.57
N ASP A 16 2.50 -22.36 -31.36
CA ASP A 16 2.50 -22.81 -32.76
C ASP A 16 2.96 -24.27 -32.99
N PRO A 17 2.41 -24.95 -34.01
CA PRO A 17 2.87 -26.28 -34.41
C PRO A 17 4.22 -26.26 -35.15
N GLY A 18 4.91 -27.41 -35.14
CA GLY A 18 6.17 -27.71 -35.84
C GLY A 18 7.29 -28.21 -34.91
N GLY A 19 7.24 -27.87 -33.62
CA GLY A 19 8.23 -28.23 -32.61
C GLY A 19 7.92 -29.52 -31.84
N GLU A 20 6.88 -30.26 -32.21
CA GLU A 20 6.35 -31.38 -31.43
C GLU A 20 7.37 -32.50 -31.21
N HIS A 21 8.27 -32.70 -32.18
CA HIS A 21 9.32 -33.70 -32.12
C HIS A 21 10.27 -33.50 -30.93
N LEU A 22 10.32 -32.31 -30.34
CA LEU A 22 11.06 -32.05 -29.10
C LEU A 22 10.32 -32.56 -27.86
N MET A 23 8.99 -32.61 -27.91
CA MET A 23 8.12 -33.00 -26.78
C MET A 23 7.65 -34.47 -26.85
N VAL A 24 7.84 -35.14 -27.99
CA VAL A 24 7.56 -36.58 -28.14
C VAL A 24 8.85 -37.38 -27.91
N VAL A 25 9.06 -37.82 -26.67
CA VAL A 25 10.27 -38.56 -26.27
C VAL A 25 9.94 -40.03 -26.14
N ASN A 26 10.65 -40.90 -26.88
CA ASN A 26 10.41 -42.35 -26.91
C ASN A 26 8.95 -42.73 -27.23
N GLY A 27 8.30 -41.98 -28.12
CA GLY A 27 6.90 -42.19 -28.50
C GLY A 27 5.87 -41.67 -27.49
N GLN A 28 6.31 -41.07 -26.38
CA GLN A 28 5.43 -40.47 -25.38
C GLN A 28 5.38 -38.95 -25.55
N ALA A 29 4.18 -38.41 -25.77
CA ALA A 29 3.96 -36.95 -25.74
C ALA A 29 4.05 -36.41 -24.30
N LYS A 30 4.95 -35.45 -24.11
CA LYS A 30 5.23 -34.81 -22.82
C LYS A 30 4.95 -33.31 -22.88
N GLY A 31 3.75 -32.91 -23.26
CA GLY A 31 3.43 -31.49 -23.25
C GLY A 31 2.21 -31.06 -24.05
N TRP A 32 2.23 -29.77 -24.38
CA TRP A 32 1.10 -28.99 -24.88
C TRP A 32 1.50 -28.15 -26.10
N VAL A 33 0.55 -27.88 -26.98
CA VAL A 33 0.68 -26.92 -28.07
C VAL A 33 -0.44 -25.89 -27.96
N VAL A 34 -0.09 -24.61 -27.94
CA VAL A 34 -1.05 -23.50 -28.09
C VAL A 34 -1.11 -23.09 -29.56
N ILE A 35 -2.32 -23.02 -30.10
CA ILE A 35 -2.59 -22.58 -31.47
C ILE A 35 -3.46 -21.34 -31.40
N THR A 36 -3.18 -20.39 -32.27
CA THR A 36 -3.93 -19.14 -32.37
C THR A 36 -4.74 -19.13 -33.65
N GLU A 37 -6.03 -18.83 -33.56
CA GLU A 37 -6.95 -18.71 -34.69
C GLU A 37 -7.60 -17.31 -34.69
N ALA A 38 -7.63 -16.67 -35.86
CA ALA A 38 -8.38 -15.45 -36.11
C ALA A 38 -9.64 -15.80 -36.90
N ILE A 39 -10.75 -15.99 -36.19
CA ILE A 39 -11.97 -16.62 -36.73
C ILE A 39 -13.00 -15.60 -37.22
N GLY A 40 -12.76 -14.30 -37.03
CA GLY A 40 -13.75 -13.27 -37.29
C GLY A 40 -14.98 -13.39 -36.41
N SER A 41 -16.05 -12.67 -36.77
CA SER A 41 -17.29 -12.58 -35.97
C SER A 41 -18.53 -12.81 -36.82
N GLU A 42 -18.39 -13.34 -38.04
CA GLU A 42 -19.52 -13.58 -38.93
C GLU A 42 -20.32 -14.79 -38.43
N ALA A 43 -21.50 -14.54 -37.85
CA ALA A 43 -22.29 -15.53 -37.12
C ALA A 43 -22.71 -16.76 -37.95
N ASN A 44 -22.77 -16.63 -39.28
CA ASN A 44 -23.15 -17.70 -40.20
C ASN A 44 -21.95 -18.43 -40.79
N GLU A 45 -20.73 -17.95 -40.54
CA GLU A 45 -19.52 -18.60 -41.05
C GLU A 45 -19.31 -19.94 -40.33
N ARG A 46 -19.01 -20.96 -41.14
CA ARG A 46 -18.77 -22.34 -40.75
C ARG A 46 -17.32 -22.72 -41.03
N GLY A 47 -16.88 -23.83 -40.45
CA GLY A 47 -15.52 -24.32 -40.53
C GLY A 47 -14.76 -24.12 -39.21
N GLY A 48 -13.98 -25.14 -38.88
CA GLY A 48 -13.14 -25.24 -37.69
C GLY A 48 -11.74 -25.75 -38.06
N GLY A 49 -10.88 -25.88 -37.05
CA GLY A 49 -9.54 -26.42 -37.20
C GLY A 49 -9.48 -27.94 -37.06
N ASP A 50 -8.49 -28.57 -37.71
CA ASP A 50 -8.18 -29.99 -37.51
C ASP A 50 -6.85 -30.16 -36.77
N TYR A 51 -6.96 -30.45 -35.48
CA TYR A 51 -5.83 -30.56 -34.56
C TYR A 51 -5.45 -32.00 -34.24
N ARG A 52 -6.08 -32.99 -34.89
CA ARG A 52 -5.85 -34.42 -34.65
C ARG A 52 -4.40 -34.84 -34.84
N GLY A 53 -3.67 -34.19 -35.76
CA GLY A 53 -2.23 -34.44 -35.95
C GLY A 53 -1.36 -34.17 -34.71
N LEU A 54 -1.88 -33.42 -33.72
CA LEU A 54 -1.28 -33.19 -32.41
C LEU A 54 -1.93 -34.07 -31.34
N ALA A 55 -3.26 -34.04 -31.27
CA ALA A 55 -4.03 -34.76 -30.25
C ALA A 55 -3.83 -36.28 -30.31
N ASP A 56 -3.77 -36.86 -31.52
CA ASP A 56 -3.57 -38.31 -31.73
C ASP A 56 -2.17 -38.76 -31.28
N LYS A 57 -1.21 -37.82 -31.13
CA LYS A 57 0.10 -38.09 -30.53
C LYS A 57 0.07 -38.05 -29.00
N GLY A 58 -1.04 -37.63 -28.39
CA GLY A 58 -1.20 -37.44 -26.95
C GLY A 58 -0.73 -36.08 -26.43
N LEU A 59 -0.49 -35.10 -27.30
CA LEU A 59 -0.20 -33.72 -26.89
C LEU A 59 -1.49 -33.03 -26.47
N GLY A 60 -1.41 -32.21 -25.43
CA GLY A 60 -2.51 -31.31 -25.08
C GLY A 60 -2.64 -30.20 -26.12
N VAL A 61 -3.87 -29.87 -26.52
CA VAL A 61 -4.13 -28.85 -27.55
C VAL A 61 -5.00 -27.75 -26.95
N ILE A 62 -4.46 -26.54 -26.93
CA ILE A 62 -5.16 -25.33 -26.50
C ILE A 62 -5.31 -24.41 -27.70
N VAL A 63 -6.53 -23.96 -28.00
CA VAL A 63 -6.81 -23.10 -29.15
C VAL A 63 -7.31 -21.74 -28.70
N ARG A 64 -6.53 -20.70 -28.98
CA ARG A 64 -6.84 -19.29 -28.70
C ARG A 64 -7.65 -18.70 -29.83
N LEU A 65 -8.94 -18.49 -29.58
CA LEU A 65 -9.91 -17.97 -30.52
C LEU A 65 -9.98 -16.44 -30.41
N ASN A 66 -9.65 -15.76 -31.50
CA ASN A 66 -9.67 -14.31 -31.61
C ASN A 66 -10.59 -13.89 -32.75
N GLN A 67 -11.18 -12.72 -32.62
CA GLN A 67 -11.77 -12.00 -33.74
C GLN A 67 -10.73 -11.76 -34.84
N SER A 68 -9.64 -11.10 -34.47
CA SER A 68 -8.51 -10.72 -35.32
C SER A 68 -7.33 -10.37 -34.40
N TYR A 69 -6.27 -9.81 -34.97
CA TYR A 69 -5.17 -9.18 -34.24
C TYR A 69 -5.05 -7.69 -34.54
N GLY A 70 -4.33 -6.98 -33.67
CA GLY A 70 -4.00 -5.57 -33.87
C GLY A 70 -5.23 -4.67 -33.87
N ASN A 71 -5.26 -3.66 -34.76
CA ASN A 71 -6.31 -2.64 -34.82
C ASN A 71 -7.75 -3.16 -35.02
N ASN A 72 -7.92 -4.43 -35.40
CA ASN A 72 -9.23 -5.08 -35.53
C ASN A 72 -9.73 -5.70 -34.21
N GLY A 73 -8.86 -5.82 -33.22
CA GLY A 73 -9.17 -6.33 -31.88
C GLY A 73 -9.14 -7.85 -31.75
N THR A 74 -8.72 -8.32 -30.57
CA THR A 74 -8.76 -9.74 -30.17
C THR A 74 -10.18 -10.26 -29.96
N ILE A 75 -11.08 -9.40 -29.49
CA ILE A 75 -12.54 -9.60 -29.50
C ILE A 75 -13.15 -8.44 -30.29
N PRO A 76 -14.34 -8.59 -30.89
CA PRO A 76 -14.93 -7.51 -31.67
C PRO A 76 -15.44 -6.41 -30.74
N ARG A 77 -16.08 -5.40 -31.31
CA ARG A 77 -16.80 -4.40 -30.54
C ARG A 77 -18.01 -4.98 -29.80
N GLU A 78 -18.44 -4.31 -28.73
CA GLU A 78 -19.55 -4.71 -27.86
C GLU A 78 -20.83 -4.99 -28.66
N GLU A 79 -21.13 -4.19 -29.69
CA GLU A 79 -22.29 -4.40 -30.56
C GLU A 79 -22.26 -5.72 -31.35
N ARG A 80 -21.12 -6.41 -31.39
CA ARG A 80 -20.88 -7.65 -32.16
C ARG A 80 -20.59 -8.88 -31.30
N TYR A 81 -20.68 -8.78 -29.97
CA TYR A 81 -20.47 -9.92 -29.08
C TYR A 81 -21.41 -11.11 -29.36
N PRO A 82 -22.71 -10.92 -29.65
CA PRO A 82 -23.59 -12.05 -29.99
C PRO A 82 -23.15 -12.81 -31.24
N GLU A 83 -22.73 -12.11 -32.29
CA GLU A 83 -22.28 -12.70 -33.55
C GLU A 83 -20.95 -13.42 -33.40
N PHE A 84 -20.02 -12.84 -32.63
CA PHE A 84 -18.75 -13.50 -32.31
C PHE A 84 -18.94 -14.74 -31.45
N ALA A 85 -19.82 -14.69 -30.45
CA ALA A 85 -20.15 -15.87 -29.65
C ALA A 85 -20.76 -16.99 -30.50
N GLN A 86 -21.58 -16.65 -31.51
CA GLN A 86 -22.07 -17.63 -32.47
C GLN A 86 -20.94 -18.16 -33.36
N ARG A 87 -20.04 -17.30 -33.85
CA ARG A 87 -18.89 -17.71 -34.66
C ARG A 87 -17.95 -18.65 -33.89
N VAL A 88 -17.68 -18.36 -32.62
CA VAL A 88 -16.93 -19.23 -31.69
C VAL A 88 -17.60 -20.59 -31.60
N ALA A 89 -18.91 -20.66 -31.35
CA ALA A 89 -19.63 -21.93 -31.31
C ALA A 89 -19.52 -22.72 -32.61
N ASN A 90 -19.73 -22.07 -33.76
CA ASN A 90 -19.60 -22.75 -35.06
C ASN A 90 -18.18 -23.28 -35.28
N PHE A 91 -17.15 -22.51 -34.90
CA PHE A 91 -15.76 -22.94 -35.04
C PHE A 91 -15.48 -24.17 -34.17
N VAL A 92 -15.95 -24.15 -32.92
CA VAL A 92 -15.77 -25.27 -31.97
C VAL A 92 -16.49 -26.53 -32.46
N GLU A 93 -17.76 -26.40 -32.87
CA GLU A 93 -18.57 -27.51 -33.39
C GLU A 93 -17.91 -28.19 -34.60
N ASP A 94 -17.32 -27.38 -35.50
CA ASP A 94 -16.68 -27.87 -36.73
C ASP A 94 -15.22 -28.31 -36.53
N SER A 95 -14.63 -28.08 -35.34
CA SER A 95 -13.23 -28.40 -35.04
C SER A 95 -13.04 -29.84 -34.56
N LYS A 96 -11.83 -30.38 -34.74
CA LYS A 96 -11.49 -31.75 -34.35
C LYS A 96 -10.20 -31.80 -33.56
N GLY A 97 -10.17 -32.58 -32.47
CA GLY A 97 -8.96 -32.83 -31.68
C GLY A 97 -8.58 -31.73 -30.70
N ALA A 98 -9.45 -30.75 -30.44
CA ALA A 98 -9.24 -29.76 -29.39
C ALA A 98 -10.48 -29.70 -28.47
N HIS A 99 -10.23 -29.50 -27.17
CA HIS A 99 -11.25 -29.44 -26.12
C HIS A 99 -10.98 -28.30 -25.12
N ILE A 100 -9.96 -27.48 -25.38
CA ILE A 100 -9.55 -26.38 -24.51
C ILE A 100 -9.43 -25.13 -25.37
N TRP A 101 -10.21 -24.11 -25.02
CA TRP A 101 -10.43 -22.93 -25.85
C TRP A 101 -10.16 -21.66 -25.04
N ILE A 102 -9.33 -20.75 -25.53
CA ILE A 102 -9.13 -19.43 -24.92
C ILE A 102 -9.95 -18.41 -25.71
N ILE A 103 -10.72 -17.55 -25.03
CA ILE A 103 -11.46 -16.46 -25.69
C ILE A 103 -10.70 -15.15 -25.56
N GLY A 104 -10.15 -14.69 -26.67
CA GLY A 104 -9.35 -13.46 -26.74
C GLY A 104 -7.95 -13.59 -26.13
N ASN A 105 -7.19 -12.50 -26.19
CA ASN A 105 -5.80 -12.41 -25.77
C ASN A 105 -5.40 -10.98 -25.43
N GLU A 106 -4.75 -10.78 -24.29
CA GLU A 106 -4.17 -9.51 -23.84
C GLU A 106 -5.11 -8.29 -24.00
N MET A 107 -6.38 -8.47 -23.64
CA MET A 107 -7.44 -7.49 -23.88
C MET A 107 -7.22 -6.12 -23.23
N ASN A 108 -6.33 -6.05 -22.23
CA ASN A 108 -5.90 -4.80 -21.60
C ASN A 108 -4.92 -3.99 -22.47
N LEU A 109 -4.30 -4.56 -23.51
CA LEU A 109 -3.44 -3.82 -24.43
C LEU A 109 -4.27 -3.04 -25.44
N GLU A 110 -3.98 -1.75 -25.61
CA GLU A 110 -4.68 -0.93 -26.60
C GLU A 110 -4.49 -1.44 -28.03
N ARG A 111 -3.33 -2.04 -28.32
CA ARG A 111 -3.05 -2.62 -29.65
C ARG A 111 -3.96 -3.81 -29.98
N GLU A 112 -4.52 -4.48 -28.97
CA GLU A 112 -5.43 -5.62 -29.13
C GLU A 112 -6.91 -5.23 -28.98
N GLN A 113 -7.22 -3.94 -28.88
CA GLN A 113 -8.59 -3.44 -28.77
C GLN A 113 -9.18 -3.13 -30.15
N PRO A 114 -10.47 -3.46 -30.38
CA PRO A 114 -11.11 -3.23 -31.67
C PRO A 114 -11.29 -1.73 -31.94
N ARG A 115 -10.91 -1.26 -33.14
CA ARG A 115 -11.11 0.12 -33.57
C ARG A 115 -12.34 0.28 -34.47
N GLN A 116 -12.96 1.45 -34.43
CA GLN A 116 -14.04 1.78 -35.35
C GLN A 116 -13.50 1.96 -36.77
N ARG A 117 -14.15 1.36 -37.78
CA ARG A 117 -13.76 1.56 -39.18
C ARG A 117 -13.89 3.03 -39.58
N GLY A 118 -12.77 3.64 -40.01
CA GLY A 118 -12.72 5.07 -40.37
C GLY A 118 -12.46 6.03 -39.20
N ASN A 119 -12.27 5.52 -37.98
CA ASN A 119 -11.92 6.30 -36.80
C ASN A 119 -10.82 5.59 -36.00
N ASN A 120 -9.71 6.27 -35.75
CA ASN A 120 -8.58 5.69 -35.01
C ASN A 120 -8.87 5.49 -33.51
N GLN A 121 -10.07 5.75 -33.00
CA GLN A 121 -10.41 5.48 -31.61
C GLN A 121 -10.68 3.98 -31.38
N ALA A 122 -9.89 3.37 -30.49
CA ALA A 122 -10.14 2.01 -30.00
C ALA A 122 -11.31 1.98 -29.01
N GLU A 123 -12.20 0.99 -29.16
CA GLU A 123 -13.18 0.67 -28.15
C GLU A 123 -12.51 -0.08 -27.00
N LYS A 124 -12.55 0.55 -25.84
CA LYS A 124 -11.84 0.07 -24.65
C LYS A 124 -12.53 -1.17 -24.08
N ILE A 125 -11.76 -2.25 -23.91
CA ILE A 125 -12.26 -3.49 -23.30
C ILE A 125 -12.07 -3.38 -21.78
N THR A 126 -13.18 -3.19 -21.06
CA THR A 126 -13.22 -3.15 -19.59
C THR A 126 -13.41 -4.56 -19.02
N PRO A 127 -13.17 -4.79 -17.71
CA PRO A 127 -13.45 -6.10 -17.09
C PRO A 127 -14.88 -6.60 -17.34
N ARG A 128 -15.89 -5.71 -17.24
CA ARG A 128 -17.30 -6.01 -17.53
C ARG A 128 -17.49 -6.44 -18.98
N ARG A 129 -16.98 -5.65 -19.94
CA ARG A 129 -17.13 -5.92 -21.38
C ARG A 129 -16.50 -7.24 -21.77
N TYR A 130 -15.29 -7.52 -21.26
CA TYR A 130 -14.67 -8.82 -21.48
C TYR A 130 -15.53 -9.95 -20.90
N ALA A 131 -15.98 -9.81 -19.65
CA ALA A 131 -16.79 -10.81 -18.99
C ALA A 131 -18.10 -11.10 -19.75
N GLU A 132 -18.74 -10.09 -20.32
CA GLU A 132 -19.94 -10.24 -21.15
C GLU A 132 -19.68 -11.02 -22.42
N CYS A 133 -18.63 -10.66 -23.18
CA CYS A 133 -18.21 -11.38 -24.37
C CYS A 133 -17.88 -12.85 -24.04
N TYR A 134 -17.04 -13.08 -23.04
CA TYR A 134 -16.64 -14.42 -22.59
C TYR A 134 -17.84 -15.28 -22.18
N LYS A 135 -18.77 -14.75 -21.36
CA LYS A 135 -19.97 -15.49 -20.93
C LYS A 135 -20.88 -15.86 -22.09
N LEU A 136 -21.00 -15.00 -23.11
CA LEU A 136 -21.76 -15.31 -24.33
C LEU A 136 -21.10 -16.45 -25.11
N CYS A 137 -19.79 -16.38 -25.35
CA CYS A 137 -19.02 -17.44 -26.00
C CYS A 137 -19.16 -18.77 -25.26
N ARG A 138 -18.96 -18.77 -23.93
CA ARG A 138 -19.07 -19.96 -23.10
C ARG A 138 -20.44 -20.59 -23.15
N ARG A 139 -21.50 -19.81 -22.97
CA ARG A 139 -22.87 -20.34 -23.03
C ARG A 139 -23.17 -21.00 -24.37
N LYS A 140 -22.68 -20.42 -25.47
CA LYS A 140 -22.86 -20.97 -26.82
C LYS A 140 -22.12 -22.29 -26.99
N VAL A 141 -20.85 -22.37 -26.59
CA VAL A 141 -20.07 -23.61 -26.70
C VAL A 141 -20.63 -24.71 -25.80
N LYS A 142 -20.94 -24.41 -24.54
CA LYS A 142 -21.49 -25.37 -23.58
C LYS A 142 -22.86 -25.92 -23.97
N ALA A 143 -23.59 -25.23 -24.86
CA ALA A 143 -24.87 -25.69 -25.40
C ALA A 143 -24.73 -26.62 -26.63
N LEU A 144 -23.53 -26.77 -27.19
CA LEU A 144 -23.29 -27.68 -28.31
C LEU A 144 -23.28 -29.14 -27.84
N SER A 145 -23.85 -30.02 -28.66
CA SER A 145 -23.84 -31.46 -28.38
C SER A 145 -22.40 -31.99 -28.39
N GLY A 146 -21.96 -32.61 -27.30
CA GLY A 146 -20.62 -33.18 -27.17
C GLY A 146 -19.54 -32.22 -26.65
N HIS A 147 -19.88 -30.95 -26.36
CA HIS A 147 -18.93 -29.94 -25.89
C HIS A 147 -19.26 -29.38 -24.49
N ALA A 148 -20.16 -30.03 -23.74
CA ALA A 148 -20.50 -29.61 -22.37
C ALA A 148 -19.27 -29.64 -21.43
N ASP A 149 -18.36 -30.57 -21.67
CA ASP A 149 -17.15 -30.80 -20.86
C ASP A 149 -15.90 -30.07 -21.41
N ASP A 150 -16.00 -29.37 -22.55
CA ASP A 150 -14.89 -28.58 -23.09
C ASP A 150 -14.49 -27.46 -22.12
N ILE A 151 -13.20 -27.20 -21.96
CA ILE A 151 -12.70 -26.19 -21.03
C ILE A 151 -12.57 -24.85 -21.76
N LEU A 152 -13.31 -23.83 -21.33
CA LEU A 152 -13.13 -22.46 -21.82
C LEU A 152 -12.32 -21.62 -20.84
N LEU A 153 -11.13 -21.25 -21.28
CA LEU A 153 -10.21 -20.39 -20.56
C LEU A 153 -10.54 -18.92 -20.79
N VAL A 154 -10.51 -18.13 -19.72
CA VAL A 154 -10.39 -16.67 -19.88
C VAL A 154 -9.06 -16.35 -20.55
N GLY A 155 -9.05 -15.32 -21.38
CA GLY A 155 -7.88 -14.79 -22.05
C GLY A 155 -6.90 -14.23 -21.03
N ALA A 156 -5.61 -14.49 -21.26
CA ALA A 156 -4.56 -13.89 -20.45
C ALA A 156 -4.53 -12.37 -20.66
N ILE A 157 -4.16 -11.63 -19.63
CA ILE A 157 -3.84 -10.22 -19.75
C ILE A 157 -2.38 -10.05 -20.21
N GLY A 158 -2.08 -8.95 -20.90
CA GLY A 158 -0.71 -8.50 -21.12
C GLY A 158 -0.10 -8.03 -19.79
N PRO A 159 0.92 -8.71 -19.24
CA PRO A 159 1.63 -8.28 -18.04
C PRO A 159 2.31 -6.92 -18.25
N TRP A 160 2.63 -6.22 -17.17
CA TRP A 160 3.30 -4.91 -17.15
C TRP A 160 2.56 -3.76 -17.84
N ASN A 161 1.39 -4.01 -18.42
CA ASN A 161 0.68 -3.02 -19.21
C ASN A 161 -0.37 -2.26 -18.39
N GLY A 162 -0.10 -0.98 -18.15
CA GLY A 162 -1.00 -0.07 -17.44
C GLY A 162 -2.20 0.48 -18.25
N GLN A 163 -2.36 0.10 -19.53
CA GLN A 163 -3.47 0.55 -20.41
C GLN A 163 -4.83 -0.08 -20.05
N THR A 164 -5.14 -0.18 -18.76
CA THR A 164 -6.33 -0.89 -18.27
C THR A 164 -7.50 0.07 -18.10
N TRP A 165 -8.59 -0.19 -18.80
CA TRP A 165 -9.73 0.73 -18.89
C TRP A 165 -10.88 0.27 -18.00
N TYR A 166 -11.52 1.23 -17.33
CA TYR A 166 -12.74 1.03 -16.54
C TYR A 166 -13.80 1.99 -17.06
N GLU A 167 -15.04 1.54 -17.13
CA GLU A 167 -16.18 2.41 -17.42
C GLU A 167 -16.39 3.31 -16.22
N VAL A 168 -16.47 4.61 -16.44
CA VAL A 168 -16.83 5.55 -15.37
C VAL A 168 -18.19 5.12 -14.81
N ASP A 169 -18.20 4.89 -13.52
CA ASP A 169 -19.21 4.22 -12.74
C ASP A 169 -20.64 4.81 -12.88
N PRO A 170 -21.60 4.09 -13.50
CA PRO A 170 -23.00 4.53 -13.52
C PRO A 170 -23.76 4.27 -12.21
N LYS A 171 -23.17 3.55 -11.21
CA LYS A 171 -23.89 3.00 -10.04
C LYS A 171 -23.12 2.84 -8.71
N GLY A 172 -21.95 3.42 -8.51
CA GLY A 172 -21.15 3.25 -7.29
C GLY A 172 -20.28 1.97 -7.23
N ALA A 173 -20.23 1.13 -8.28
CA ALA A 173 -19.76 -0.26 -8.15
C ALA A 173 -18.26 -0.46 -8.39
N TYR A 174 -17.61 0.42 -9.14
CA TYR A 174 -16.20 0.28 -9.52
C TYR A 174 -15.55 1.66 -9.53
N PRO A 175 -15.04 2.16 -8.38
CA PRO A 175 -14.36 3.44 -8.34
C PRO A 175 -13.21 3.39 -9.34
N ALA A 176 -13.28 4.24 -10.36
CA ALA A 176 -12.31 4.32 -11.42
C ALA A 176 -10.90 4.32 -10.80
N ASN A 177 -10.09 3.31 -11.14
CA ASN A 177 -8.67 3.25 -10.84
C ASN A 177 -7.95 4.39 -11.59
N LYS A 178 -8.20 5.63 -11.19
CA LYS A 178 -7.31 6.75 -11.52
C LYS A 178 -6.31 6.82 -10.38
N ILE A 179 -5.05 6.57 -10.70
CA ILE A 179 -3.94 6.96 -9.84
C ILE A 179 -3.92 8.50 -9.83
N PRO A 180 -4.18 9.17 -8.69
CA PRO A 180 -4.01 10.61 -8.60
C PRO A 180 -2.53 10.93 -8.83
N ASN A 181 -2.23 11.88 -9.73
CA ASN A 181 -0.85 12.29 -10.06
C ASN A 181 0.03 11.24 -10.77
N GLY A 182 -0.53 10.43 -11.67
CA GLY A 182 0.28 9.59 -12.55
C GLY A 182 1.34 10.41 -13.32
N PRO A 183 2.57 9.89 -13.54
CA PRO A 183 3.65 10.65 -14.16
C PRO A 183 3.24 11.14 -15.55
N GLY A 184 3.33 12.45 -15.79
CA GLY A 184 2.92 13.10 -17.04
C GLY A 184 3.69 12.68 -18.29
N ASN A 185 4.77 11.90 -18.14
CA ASN A 185 5.62 11.39 -19.23
C ASN A 185 5.33 9.93 -19.62
N TYR A 186 4.32 9.28 -19.04
CA TYR A 186 3.93 7.93 -19.45
C TYR A 186 2.93 7.99 -20.63
N PRO A 187 3.04 7.12 -21.66
CA PRO A 187 2.48 7.37 -23.01
C PRO A 187 0.95 7.33 -23.19
N TYR A 188 0.16 7.27 -22.12
CA TYR A 188 -1.29 7.03 -22.22
C TYR A 188 -2.11 8.16 -21.58
N ASN A 189 -2.66 9.04 -22.43
CA ASN A 189 -3.46 10.21 -22.06
C ASN A 189 -4.73 9.87 -21.22
N GLY A 190 -4.58 9.71 -19.90
CA GLY A 190 -5.67 10.01 -18.94
C GLY A 190 -6.44 8.86 -18.29
N PHE A 191 -6.07 7.59 -18.52
CA PHE A 191 -6.53 6.45 -17.70
C PHE A 191 -5.39 5.42 -17.58
N PHE A 192 -4.84 5.30 -16.37
CA PHE A 192 -3.84 4.31 -16.00
C PHE A 192 -4.41 3.50 -14.85
N GLY A 193 -4.56 2.19 -15.05
CA GLY A 193 -5.04 1.29 -14.02
C GLY A 193 -4.07 0.13 -13.79
N ASP A 194 -4.29 -0.53 -12.67
CA ASP A 194 -3.54 -1.70 -12.25
C ASP A 194 -3.92 -2.94 -13.07
N PHE A 195 -2.96 -3.56 -13.76
CA PHE A 195 -3.17 -4.72 -14.63
C PHE A 195 -3.53 -5.98 -13.84
N VAL A 196 -2.94 -6.18 -12.66
CA VAL A 196 -3.28 -7.30 -11.78
C VAL A 196 -4.70 -7.11 -11.23
N LYS A 197 -5.07 -5.88 -10.90
CA LYS A 197 -6.45 -5.56 -10.51
C LYS A 197 -7.44 -5.74 -11.66
N TYR A 198 -7.09 -5.35 -12.89
CA TYR A 198 -7.93 -5.60 -14.07
C TYR A 198 -8.19 -7.09 -14.26
N PHE A 199 -7.16 -7.93 -14.11
CA PHE A 199 -7.30 -9.39 -14.16
C PHE A 199 -8.23 -9.92 -13.05
N GLN A 200 -8.06 -9.46 -11.81
CA GLN A 200 -8.93 -9.86 -10.70
C GLN A 200 -10.39 -9.43 -10.93
N ASP A 201 -10.61 -8.17 -11.32
CA ASP A 201 -11.95 -7.61 -11.54
C ASP A 201 -12.63 -8.28 -12.75
N MET A 202 -11.86 -8.73 -13.74
CA MET A 202 -12.34 -9.52 -14.88
C MET A 202 -12.92 -10.87 -14.42
N LEU A 203 -12.17 -11.61 -13.59
CA LEU A 203 -12.63 -12.87 -13.01
C LEU A 203 -13.89 -12.65 -12.17
N LEU A 204 -13.90 -11.63 -11.29
CA LEU A 204 -15.06 -11.29 -10.47
C LEU A 204 -16.30 -10.94 -11.30
N ALA A 205 -16.15 -10.23 -12.42
CA ALA A 205 -17.24 -9.88 -13.33
C ALA A 205 -17.80 -11.08 -14.12
N ILE A 206 -16.96 -12.10 -14.36
CA ILE A 206 -17.40 -13.38 -14.94
C ILE A 206 -18.22 -14.15 -13.90
N GLY A 207 -17.69 -14.30 -12.69
CA GLY A 207 -18.28 -15.10 -11.62
C GLY A 207 -17.86 -16.58 -11.70
N PRO A 208 -17.70 -17.27 -10.54
CA PRO A 208 -17.05 -18.58 -10.48
C PRO A 208 -17.82 -19.70 -11.18
N ASN A 209 -19.14 -19.58 -11.30
CA ASN A 209 -19.99 -20.57 -11.97
C ASN A 209 -19.93 -20.48 -13.51
N ASP A 210 -19.39 -19.37 -14.02
CA ASP A 210 -19.34 -19.06 -15.43
C ASP A 210 -17.94 -19.18 -16.02
N CYS A 211 -16.97 -19.79 -15.30
CA CYS A 211 -15.58 -19.93 -15.72
C CYS A 211 -15.10 -21.39 -15.60
N ASP A 212 -14.44 -21.93 -16.63
CA ASP A 212 -13.91 -23.31 -16.61
C ASP A 212 -12.39 -23.37 -16.34
N GLY A 213 -11.68 -22.26 -16.53
CA GLY A 213 -10.22 -22.19 -16.37
C GLY A 213 -9.64 -20.82 -16.72
N ILE A 214 -8.36 -20.63 -16.41
CA ILE A 214 -7.71 -19.33 -16.43
C ILE A 214 -6.41 -19.39 -17.25
N ALA A 215 -6.28 -18.56 -18.28
CA ALA A 215 -5.00 -18.34 -18.94
C ALA A 215 -4.26 -17.14 -18.31
N ILE A 216 -2.95 -17.26 -18.16
CA ILE A 216 -2.05 -16.18 -17.71
C ILE A 216 -0.79 -16.16 -18.59
N HIS A 217 -0.15 -15.00 -18.70
CA HIS A 217 1.15 -14.85 -19.38
C HIS A 217 2.22 -14.41 -18.37
N ALA A 218 3.48 -14.77 -18.60
CA ALA A 218 4.57 -14.28 -17.75
C ALA A 218 5.88 -14.20 -18.53
N TYR A 219 6.59 -13.09 -18.35
CA TYR A 219 7.82 -12.78 -19.07
C TYR A 219 8.92 -12.36 -18.09
N SER A 220 10.17 -12.37 -18.52
CA SER A 220 11.30 -11.78 -17.78
C SER A 220 12.03 -10.74 -18.62
N HIS A 221 12.72 -9.79 -17.99
CA HIS A 221 13.47 -8.74 -18.69
C HIS A 221 14.82 -9.23 -19.23
N GLY A 222 14.78 -10.25 -20.09
CA GLY A 222 15.93 -10.95 -20.65
C GLY A 222 15.86 -12.46 -20.41
N TYR A 223 16.94 -13.14 -20.77
CA TYR A 223 17.01 -14.61 -20.78
C TYR A 223 18.05 -15.17 -19.81
N GLU A 224 18.52 -14.42 -18.82
CA GLU A 224 19.43 -14.99 -17.83
C GLU A 224 18.67 -15.84 -16.81
N PRO A 225 19.13 -17.05 -16.41
CA PRO A 225 18.40 -17.93 -15.50
C PRO A 225 17.99 -17.28 -14.18
N HIS A 226 18.84 -16.38 -13.64
CA HIS A 226 18.55 -15.69 -12.39
C HIS A 226 17.32 -14.77 -12.49
N MET A 227 16.96 -14.30 -13.68
CA MET A 227 15.77 -13.46 -13.91
C MET A 227 14.47 -14.24 -13.72
N VAL A 228 14.47 -15.57 -13.85
CA VAL A 228 13.30 -16.41 -13.52
C VAL A 228 12.97 -16.35 -12.04
N THR A 229 13.99 -16.31 -11.19
CA THR A 229 13.85 -16.34 -9.73
C THR A 229 14.08 -14.98 -9.06
N ASN A 230 14.26 -13.94 -9.86
CA ASN A 230 14.54 -12.58 -9.41
C ASN A 230 13.27 -11.94 -8.82
N ASP A 231 13.39 -11.40 -7.62
CA ASP A 231 12.31 -10.78 -6.84
C ASP A 231 12.24 -9.26 -6.98
N ALA A 232 13.00 -8.67 -7.90
CA ALA A 232 12.96 -7.23 -8.17
C ALA A 232 11.53 -6.80 -8.50
N LYS A 233 11.18 -5.61 -8.02
CA LYS A 233 9.87 -5.00 -8.19
C LYS A 233 9.91 -3.97 -9.30
N MET A 234 8.76 -3.72 -9.93
CA MET A 234 8.62 -2.66 -10.93
C MET A 234 8.85 -1.28 -10.29
N GLY A 235 9.07 -0.25 -11.12
CA GLY A 235 9.05 1.13 -10.65
C GLY A 235 7.64 1.62 -10.31
N ALA A 236 7.56 2.81 -9.70
CA ALA A 236 6.28 3.45 -9.46
C ALA A 236 5.49 3.69 -10.78
N PRO A 237 4.16 3.49 -10.80
CA PRO A 237 3.28 3.21 -9.66
C PRO A 237 3.04 1.72 -9.34
N PHE A 238 3.80 0.81 -9.95
CA PHE A 238 3.60 -0.64 -9.84
C PHE A 238 4.61 -1.32 -8.90
N GLN A 239 5.17 -0.59 -7.94
CA GLN A 239 6.25 -1.06 -7.06
C GLN A 239 5.94 -2.27 -6.17
N ASN A 240 4.69 -2.72 -6.15
CA ASN A 240 4.29 -3.95 -5.46
C ASN A 240 4.40 -5.20 -6.33
N TYR A 241 4.44 -5.05 -7.66
CA TYR A 241 4.47 -6.14 -8.63
C TYR A 241 5.89 -6.49 -9.05
N TYR A 242 6.10 -7.76 -9.39
CA TYR A 242 7.39 -8.26 -9.82
C TYR A 242 7.76 -7.74 -11.20
N TYR A 243 9.02 -7.39 -11.36
CA TYR A 243 9.58 -6.90 -12.61
C TYR A 243 9.86 -8.04 -13.60
N ASN A 244 10.25 -9.23 -13.13
CA ASN A 244 10.61 -10.35 -14.00
C ASN A 244 9.54 -11.46 -14.00
N PHE A 245 9.98 -12.71 -14.16
CA PHE A 245 9.12 -13.87 -14.38
C PHE A 245 8.10 -14.10 -13.25
N TYR A 246 8.41 -13.68 -12.02
CA TYR A 246 7.49 -13.72 -10.89
C TYR A 246 6.22 -12.87 -11.07
N THR A 247 5.99 -12.20 -12.20
CA THR A 247 4.67 -11.69 -12.59
C THR A 247 3.58 -12.76 -12.66
N TYR A 248 3.93 -14.03 -12.93
CA TYR A 248 2.97 -15.14 -12.76
C TYR A 248 2.51 -15.22 -11.29
N ARG A 249 3.43 -14.91 -10.36
CA ARG A 249 3.25 -14.64 -8.92
C ARG A 249 2.03 -13.79 -8.63
N ASP A 250 2.09 -12.60 -9.19
CA ASP A 250 1.13 -11.54 -8.96
C ASP A 250 -0.26 -11.94 -9.49
N GLN A 251 -0.32 -12.55 -10.67
CA GLN A 251 -1.57 -13.05 -11.25
C GLN A 251 -2.15 -14.22 -10.43
N MET A 252 -1.35 -15.23 -10.11
CA MET A 252 -1.80 -16.39 -9.30
C MET A 252 -2.33 -15.95 -7.93
N ASN A 253 -1.67 -15.00 -7.27
CA ASN A 253 -2.11 -14.50 -5.97
C ASN A 253 -3.34 -13.58 -6.07
N ALA A 254 -3.64 -13.04 -7.26
CA ALA A 254 -4.79 -12.19 -7.51
C ALA A 254 -6.07 -12.98 -7.88
N ILE A 255 -5.95 -14.27 -8.23
CA ILE A 255 -7.10 -15.14 -8.50
C ILE A 255 -8.01 -15.17 -7.26
N PRO A 256 -9.29 -14.77 -7.37
CA PRO A 256 -10.20 -14.77 -6.24
C PRO A 256 -10.40 -16.18 -5.68
N ALA A 257 -10.60 -16.31 -4.37
CA ALA A 257 -10.72 -17.60 -3.69
C ALA A 257 -11.75 -18.56 -4.33
N ALA A 258 -12.86 -18.01 -4.86
CA ALA A 258 -13.91 -18.79 -5.50
C ALA A 258 -13.50 -19.44 -6.86
N PHE A 259 -12.33 -19.09 -7.38
CA PHE A 259 -11.78 -19.62 -8.64
C PHE A 259 -10.53 -20.49 -8.39
N GLN A 260 -10.10 -20.68 -7.13
CA GLN A 260 -8.87 -21.40 -6.81
C GLN A 260 -8.96 -22.91 -7.07
N ASN A 261 -10.18 -23.43 -7.24
CA ASN A 261 -10.47 -24.79 -7.67
C ASN A 261 -10.45 -24.96 -9.20
N LEU A 262 -10.25 -23.89 -9.97
CA LEU A 262 -10.19 -23.96 -11.43
C LEU A 262 -8.76 -24.18 -11.91
N PRO A 263 -8.58 -24.74 -13.11
CA PRO A 263 -7.26 -24.89 -13.70
C PRO A 263 -6.65 -23.58 -14.19
N VAL A 264 -5.34 -23.44 -14.01
CA VAL A 264 -4.57 -22.32 -14.55
C VAL A 264 -3.56 -22.81 -15.60
N TYR A 265 -3.47 -22.09 -16.71
CA TYR A 265 -2.59 -22.38 -17.84
C TYR A 265 -1.72 -21.15 -18.10
N LEU A 266 -0.39 -21.30 -18.02
CA LEU A 266 0.53 -20.23 -18.39
C LEU A 266 0.78 -20.34 -19.90
N THR A 267 -0.02 -19.63 -20.69
CA THR A 267 -0.16 -19.85 -22.14
C THR A 267 0.86 -19.12 -22.99
N GLU A 268 1.73 -18.30 -22.38
CA GLU A 268 2.81 -17.60 -23.06
C GLU A 268 3.93 -17.21 -22.09
N ALA A 269 5.17 -17.61 -22.41
CA ALA A 269 6.38 -17.30 -21.66
C ALA A 269 7.63 -17.16 -22.54
N ASN A 270 8.41 -16.12 -22.29
CA ASN A 270 9.74 -15.86 -22.87
C ASN A 270 10.46 -14.74 -22.10
N GLY A 271 11.73 -14.50 -22.43
CA GLY A 271 12.41 -13.26 -22.07
C GLY A 271 12.06 -12.13 -23.04
N ASP A 272 11.95 -10.89 -22.57
CA ASP A 272 11.75 -9.70 -23.38
C ASP A 272 12.38 -8.49 -22.66
N VAL A 273 13.34 -7.80 -23.28
CA VAL A 273 13.96 -6.58 -22.70
C VAL A 273 13.24 -5.28 -23.08
N GLN A 274 12.07 -5.32 -23.72
CA GLN A 274 11.36 -4.12 -24.14
C GLN A 274 10.39 -3.54 -23.11
N ASP A 275 10.62 -2.28 -22.72
CA ASP A 275 9.57 -1.34 -22.29
C ASP A 275 8.72 -0.86 -23.49
N GLY A 276 8.18 -1.79 -24.29
CA GLY A 276 7.23 -1.50 -25.36
C GLY A 276 7.72 -0.65 -26.54
N LYS A 277 9.03 -0.62 -26.87
CA LYS A 277 9.56 0.05 -28.06
C LYS A 277 10.45 -0.88 -28.90
N GLU A 278 10.02 -1.08 -30.16
CA GLU A 278 10.67 -1.69 -31.34
C GLU A 278 11.73 -2.82 -31.19
N SER A 279 11.39 -3.95 -31.84
CA SER A 279 11.93 -5.32 -31.91
C SER A 279 13.37 -5.61 -32.38
N HIS A 280 14.37 -4.77 -32.10
CA HIS A 280 15.70 -4.99 -32.70
C HIS A 280 16.91 -4.91 -31.77
N GLN A 281 16.72 -4.83 -30.44
CA GLN A 281 17.83 -4.79 -29.49
C GLN A 281 18.33 -6.22 -29.13
N PRO A 282 19.65 -6.46 -28.98
CA PRO A 282 20.17 -7.72 -28.46
C PRO A 282 19.53 -8.09 -27.11
N GLY A 283 19.05 -9.32 -26.97
CA GLY A 283 18.34 -9.79 -25.77
C GLY A 283 16.81 -9.61 -25.82
N ALA A 284 16.26 -8.94 -26.84
CA ALA A 284 14.82 -8.77 -27.01
C ALA A 284 14.11 -9.97 -27.64
N THR A 285 14.83 -11.02 -28.04
CA THR A 285 14.26 -12.25 -28.59
C THR A 285 15.10 -13.45 -28.16
N TRP A 286 14.63 -14.68 -28.43
CA TRP A 286 15.36 -15.88 -28.04
C TRP A 286 16.83 -15.83 -28.45
N PRO A 287 17.77 -16.12 -27.54
CA PRO A 287 19.19 -16.18 -27.87
C PRO A 287 19.48 -17.33 -28.84
N PHE A 288 20.65 -17.31 -29.48
CA PHE A 288 21.10 -18.46 -30.29
C PHE A 288 21.66 -19.60 -29.42
N GLY A 289 22.14 -19.31 -28.22
CA GLY A 289 22.77 -20.27 -27.30
C GLY A 289 21.81 -20.86 -26.27
N ASN A 290 22.23 -21.97 -25.64
CA ASN A 290 21.61 -22.53 -24.44
C ASN A 290 22.11 -21.72 -23.24
N ASN A 291 21.26 -20.90 -22.65
CA ASN A 291 21.61 -20.09 -21.49
C ASN A 291 20.92 -20.54 -20.19
N GLY A 292 20.09 -21.59 -20.25
CA GLY A 292 19.48 -22.22 -19.09
C GLY A 292 18.20 -21.56 -18.57
N TRP A 293 17.68 -20.55 -19.26
CA TRP A 293 16.45 -19.86 -18.85
C TRP A 293 15.25 -20.82 -18.86
N ILE A 294 15.12 -21.65 -19.89
CA ILE A 294 13.97 -22.54 -20.04
C ILE A 294 13.96 -23.57 -18.92
N LYS A 295 15.09 -24.22 -18.64
CA LYS A 295 15.24 -25.10 -17.47
C LYS A 295 14.87 -24.40 -16.17
N ALA A 296 15.34 -23.18 -15.96
CA ALA A 296 15.04 -22.42 -14.74
C ALA A 296 13.53 -22.15 -14.62
N ALA A 297 12.87 -21.72 -15.70
CA ALA A 297 11.45 -21.42 -15.72
C ALA A 297 10.59 -22.66 -15.42
N TYR A 298 10.87 -23.79 -16.07
CA TYR A 298 10.12 -25.03 -15.79
C TYR A 298 10.37 -25.57 -14.37
N LYS A 299 11.61 -25.49 -13.87
CA LYS A 299 11.92 -25.83 -12.47
C LYS A 299 11.16 -24.95 -11.48
N GLU A 300 10.99 -23.67 -11.80
CA GLU A 300 10.23 -22.74 -10.99
C GLU A 300 8.73 -23.07 -10.95
N ILE A 301 8.13 -23.38 -12.10
CA ILE A 301 6.72 -23.77 -12.17
C ILE A 301 6.49 -25.12 -11.47
N ASP A 302 7.40 -26.09 -11.61
CA ASP A 302 7.33 -27.32 -10.83
C ASP A 302 7.40 -27.03 -9.32
N ARG A 303 8.36 -26.20 -8.88
CA ARG A 303 8.44 -25.77 -7.47
C ARG A 303 7.15 -25.14 -6.97
N TRP A 304 6.50 -24.31 -7.79
CA TRP A 304 5.19 -23.75 -7.46
C TRP A 304 4.13 -24.85 -7.29
N ASN A 305 4.02 -25.78 -8.24
CA ASN A 305 3.05 -26.87 -8.18
C ASN A 305 3.28 -27.81 -6.98
N GLN A 306 4.53 -28.03 -6.57
CA GLN A 306 4.84 -28.83 -5.37
C GLN A 306 4.55 -28.10 -4.04
N SER A 307 4.19 -26.81 -4.07
CA SER A 307 3.98 -26.01 -2.85
C SER A 307 2.59 -26.21 -2.20
N GLY A 308 1.72 -27.03 -2.79
CA GLY A 308 0.34 -27.23 -2.31
C GLY A 308 -0.62 -26.08 -2.64
N LYS A 309 -0.19 -25.15 -3.50
CA LYS A 309 -1.03 -24.06 -4.04
C LYS A 309 -1.82 -24.52 -5.28
N GLN A 310 -2.73 -23.66 -5.76
CA GLN A 310 -3.39 -23.84 -7.05
C GLN A 310 -2.33 -24.10 -8.14
N GLN A 311 -2.50 -25.21 -8.86
CA GLN A 311 -1.50 -25.71 -9.81
C GLN A 311 -1.62 -25.03 -11.16
N ILE A 312 -0.47 -24.83 -11.81
CA ILE A 312 -0.34 -24.40 -13.20
C ILE A 312 -0.15 -25.66 -14.06
N ARG A 313 -1.12 -25.96 -14.93
CA ARG A 313 -1.16 -27.20 -15.72
C ARG A 313 -0.12 -27.23 -16.85
N CYS A 314 0.24 -26.07 -17.40
CA CYS A 314 1.28 -25.93 -18.40
C CYS A 314 1.97 -24.56 -18.36
N MET A 315 3.19 -24.51 -18.90
CA MET A 315 3.88 -23.29 -19.28
C MET A 315 4.30 -23.39 -20.75
N ILE A 316 3.93 -22.40 -21.57
CA ILE A 316 4.06 -22.47 -23.03
C ILE A 316 5.10 -21.46 -23.49
N LEU A 317 6.14 -21.92 -24.20
CA LEU A 317 7.18 -21.04 -24.73
C LEU A 317 6.71 -20.36 -26.04
N PHE A 318 6.90 -19.05 -26.12
CA PHE A 318 6.52 -18.26 -27.29
C PHE A 318 7.75 -17.92 -28.15
N ARG A 319 7.92 -18.40 -29.39
CA ARG A 319 7.02 -19.20 -30.23
C ARG A 319 7.80 -20.05 -31.24
N TRP A 320 7.20 -21.07 -31.85
CA TRP A 320 7.87 -21.92 -32.84
C TRP A 320 7.89 -21.32 -34.25
N LYS A 321 6.77 -20.76 -34.71
CA LYS A 321 6.63 -20.32 -36.10
C LYS A 321 7.65 -19.24 -36.44
N LYS A 322 8.21 -19.34 -37.65
CA LYS A 322 9.08 -18.30 -38.20
C LYS A 322 8.40 -16.94 -38.13
N ASP A 323 9.11 -15.99 -37.55
CA ASP A 323 8.65 -14.63 -37.33
C ASP A 323 9.78 -13.68 -37.76
N PRO A 324 9.52 -12.69 -38.64
CA PRO A 324 10.50 -11.69 -39.03
C PRO A 324 11.10 -10.90 -37.86
N LEU A 325 10.40 -10.84 -36.71
CA LEU A 325 10.87 -10.11 -35.53
C LEU A 325 11.88 -10.90 -34.68
N GLY A 326 12.13 -12.18 -34.99
CA GLY A 326 13.17 -12.98 -34.33
C GLY A 326 12.69 -13.83 -33.15
N TRP A 327 11.39 -13.87 -32.84
CA TRP A 327 10.80 -14.68 -31.75
C TRP A 327 10.71 -16.19 -32.02
N SER A 328 11.13 -16.63 -33.20
CA SER A 328 11.12 -18.04 -33.60
C SER A 328 12.17 -18.86 -32.85
N ILE A 329 11.74 -19.99 -32.26
CA ILE A 329 12.60 -21.05 -31.71
C ILE A 329 13.11 -21.99 -32.83
N ASP A 330 12.38 -22.08 -33.95
CA ASP A 330 12.87 -22.81 -35.13
C ASP A 330 14.22 -22.24 -35.59
N GLY A 331 15.18 -23.13 -35.83
CA GLY A 331 16.57 -22.78 -36.18
C GLY A 331 17.49 -22.37 -35.03
N LYS A 332 17.03 -22.33 -33.77
CA LYS A 332 17.86 -21.96 -32.59
C LYS A 332 18.23 -23.18 -31.75
N ALA A 333 19.24 -23.93 -32.20
CA ALA A 333 19.65 -25.19 -31.57
C ALA A 333 19.90 -25.08 -30.05
N GLY A 334 20.55 -24.01 -29.58
CA GLY A 334 20.80 -23.83 -28.15
C GLY A 334 19.52 -23.69 -27.31
N VAL A 335 18.50 -23.01 -27.82
CA VAL A 335 17.18 -22.88 -27.16
C VAL A 335 16.45 -24.22 -27.16
N GLN A 336 16.53 -24.95 -28.27
CA GLN A 336 15.94 -26.28 -28.38
C GLN A 336 16.61 -27.27 -27.41
N ASP A 337 17.93 -27.17 -27.22
CA ASP A 337 18.67 -28.02 -26.28
C ASP A 337 18.32 -27.68 -24.82
N ASP A 338 18.21 -26.40 -24.45
CA ASP A 338 17.71 -25.97 -23.13
C ASP A 338 16.31 -26.55 -22.85
N PHE A 339 15.43 -26.53 -23.86
CA PHE A 339 14.09 -27.12 -23.75
C PHE A 339 14.11 -28.66 -23.61
N LYS A 340 14.93 -29.37 -24.39
CA LYS A 340 15.10 -30.83 -24.26
C LYS A 340 15.63 -31.21 -22.88
N GLU A 341 16.59 -30.44 -22.35
CA GLU A 341 17.13 -30.66 -21.01
C GLU A 341 16.08 -30.41 -19.92
N ALA A 342 15.18 -29.44 -20.11
CA ALA A 342 14.04 -29.23 -19.23
C ALA A 342 13.05 -30.41 -19.29
N ILE A 343 12.71 -30.91 -20.48
CA ILE A 343 11.83 -32.08 -20.69
C ILE A 343 12.40 -33.35 -20.04
N ALA A 344 13.74 -33.51 -20.06
CA ALA A 344 14.42 -34.62 -19.42
C ALA A 344 14.16 -34.68 -17.89
N GLN A 345 13.79 -33.56 -17.26
CA GLN A 345 13.44 -33.52 -15.84
C GLN A 345 12.08 -34.16 -15.50
N ASN A 346 11.20 -34.38 -16.50
CA ASN A 346 9.88 -35.02 -16.34
C ASN A 346 8.93 -34.35 -15.32
N TYR A 347 8.95 -33.03 -15.22
CA TYR A 347 8.02 -32.27 -14.39
C TYR A 347 6.56 -32.49 -14.81
N LYS A 348 5.70 -32.69 -13.81
CA LYS A 348 4.27 -32.95 -13.96
C LYS A 348 3.49 -32.18 -12.92
N TRP A 349 2.28 -31.75 -13.29
CA TRP A 349 1.30 -31.35 -12.29
C TRP A 349 0.61 -32.61 -11.71
N GLN A 350 0.08 -32.50 -10.49
CA GLN A 350 -0.52 -33.61 -9.78
C GLN A 350 -1.98 -33.78 -10.20
N VAL A 351 -2.27 -34.83 -10.97
CA VAL A 351 -3.60 -35.16 -11.54
C VAL A 351 -4.59 -35.66 -10.47
N ASP A 352 -4.10 -36.49 -9.54
CA ASP A 352 -4.93 -37.17 -8.55
C ASP A 352 -5.15 -36.38 -7.27
N VAL A 353 -4.46 -35.24 -7.11
CA VAL A 353 -4.82 -34.28 -6.08
C VAL A 353 -6.06 -33.56 -6.57
N PRO A 354 -7.20 -33.61 -5.85
CA PRO A 354 -8.32 -32.72 -6.14
C PRO A 354 -7.75 -31.31 -6.23
N GLU A 355 -7.92 -30.61 -7.37
CA GLU A 355 -7.60 -29.19 -7.46
C GLU A 355 -8.14 -28.54 -6.21
N THR A 356 -7.19 -28.08 -5.38
CA THR A 356 -7.30 -28.08 -3.92
C THR A 356 -8.71 -28.31 -3.45
N THR A 357 -9.01 -29.50 -2.89
CA THR A 357 -10.19 -29.63 -2.00
C THR A 357 -10.18 -28.36 -1.16
N PRO A 358 -11.23 -27.50 -1.23
CA PRO A 358 -11.22 -26.27 -0.46
C PRO A 358 -10.84 -26.71 0.95
N PRO A 359 -9.80 -26.12 1.57
CA PRO A 359 -9.31 -26.57 2.86
C PRO A 359 -10.54 -26.71 3.74
N THR A 360 -10.94 -27.96 4.07
CA THR A 360 -12.29 -28.37 4.54
C THR A 360 -13.21 -27.17 4.61
N GLU A 361 -13.87 -26.84 3.48
CA GLU A 361 -14.39 -25.48 3.20
C GLU A 361 -14.61 -24.75 4.50
N ASP A 362 -13.69 -23.84 4.80
CA ASP A 362 -13.93 -22.94 5.88
C ASP A 362 -15.10 -22.04 5.43
N THR A 363 -16.32 -22.56 5.58
CA THR A 363 -17.60 -21.90 5.25
C THR A 363 -17.80 -20.66 6.11
N ARG A 364 -16.90 -20.41 7.06
CA ARG A 364 -16.84 -19.14 7.77
C ARG A 364 -16.63 -18.02 6.74
N PRO A 365 -17.38 -16.92 6.84
CA PRO A 365 -17.18 -15.75 5.99
C PRO A 365 -15.72 -15.27 5.99
N GLY A 366 -15.29 -14.62 4.91
CA GLY A 366 -13.95 -14.02 4.77
C GLY A 366 -13.55 -13.19 5.99
N TYR A 367 -14.42 -12.24 6.31
CA TYR A 367 -14.31 -11.31 7.41
C TYR A 367 -15.43 -11.61 8.40
N LEU A 368 -15.12 -12.31 9.49
CA LEU A 368 -16.07 -12.53 10.59
C LEU A 368 -15.36 -12.48 11.94
N ALA A 369 -15.86 -11.66 12.85
CA ALA A 369 -15.39 -11.53 14.21
C ALA A 369 -16.50 -11.90 15.18
N LYS A 370 -16.21 -12.81 16.10
CA LYS A 370 -17.14 -13.14 17.20
C LYS A 370 -16.68 -12.44 18.47
N TYR A 371 -17.51 -11.57 19.01
CA TYR A 371 -17.26 -10.86 20.25
C TYR A 371 -17.66 -11.75 21.43
N LEU A 372 -16.66 -12.18 22.22
CA LEU A 372 -16.84 -13.10 23.34
C LEU A 372 -17.12 -12.38 24.66
N GLY A 373 -16.69 -11.12 24.79
CA GLY A 373 -16.91 -10.29 25.97
C GLY A 373 -16.44 -8.85 25.73
N HIS A 374 -17.04 -7.89 26.47
CA HIS A 374 -16.62 -6.49 26.44
C HIS A 374 -16.92 -5.79 27.77
N SER A 375 -16.16 -4.74 28.09
CA SER A 375 -16.37 -3.89 29.28
C SER A 375 -16.92 -2.51 28.93
N THR A 376 -17.59 -2.36 27.78
CA THR A 376 -18.07 -1.05 27.29
C THR A 376 -19.14 -0.46 28.23
N PRO A 377 -18.93 0.73 28.81
CA PRO A 377 -19.90 1.32 29.71
C PRO A 377 -21.19 1.73 28.97
N PRO A 378 -22.39 1.41 29.48
CA PRO A 378 -23.66 1.75 28.82
C PRO A 378 -23.99 3.25 28.88
N GLN A 379 -23.29 4.00 29.73
CA GLN A 379 -23.44 5.44 29.90
C GLN A 379 -22.06 6.08 29.99
N LEU A 380 -21.86 7.12 29.19
CA LEU A 380 -20.62 7.88 29.12
C LEU A 380 -20.95 9.38 29.08
N THR A 381 -19.94 10.22 29.18
CA THR A 381 -20.07 11.67 29.10
C THR A 381 -19.66 12.17 27.72
N VAL A 382 -20.25 13.27 27.23
CA VAL A 382 -19.76 13.94 26.01
C VAL A 382 -18.26 14.19 26.11
N GLY A 383 -17.52 14.09 25.01
CA GLY A 383 -16.09 14.39 25.08
C GLY A 383 -15.20 13.23 25.55
N GLN A 384 -15.77 12.17 26.14
CA GLN A 384 -15.02 11.25 26.97
C GLN A 384 -14.25 10.22 26.12
N THR A 385 -12.96 10.05 26.43
CA THR A 385 -12.16 8.89 26.02
C THR A 385 -12.12 7.87 27.15
N VAL A 386 -12.46 6.62 26.87
CA VAL A 386 -12.35 5.52 27.82
C VAL A 386 -11.62 4.33 27.21
N THR A 387 -10.87 3.62 28.05
CA THR A 387 -10.31 2.32 27.67
C THR A 387 -11.33 1.21 27.93
N VAL A 388 -11.53 0.36 26.95
CA VAL A 388 -12.52 -0.72 26.95
C VAL A 388 -11.81 -2.03 26.64
N ASN A 389 -12.00 -3.02 27.49
CA ASN A 389 -11.51 -4.38 27.23
C ASN A 389 -12.49 -5.08 26.30
N ILE A 390 -11.99 -5.67 25.22
CA ILE A 390 -12.77 -6.48 24.27
C ILE A 390 -12.08 -7.80 24.02
N THR A 391 -12.82 -8.90 24.17
CA THR A 391 -12.38 -10.24 23.83
C THR A 391 -13.02 -10.68 22.53
N LEU A 392 -12.19 -11.00 21.54
CA LEU A 392 -12.59 -11.37 20.18
C LEU A 392 -12.14 -12.78 19.86
N GLN A 393 -12.90 -13.47 19.01
CA GLN A 393 -12.46 -14.65 18.28
C GLN A 393 -12.48 -14.35 16.79
N ASN A 394 -11.41 -14.73 16.09
CA ASN A 394 -11.41 -14.78 14.63
C ASN A 394 -12.34 -15.91 14.19
N ALA A 395 -13.58 -15.55 13.86
CA ALA A 395 -14.61 -16.48 13.42
C ALA A 395 -14.68 -16.56 11.89
N GLY A 396 -13.80 -15.86 11.18
CA GLY A 396 -13.69 -15.88 9.73
C GLY A 396 -12.53 -16.75 9.26
N ARG A 397 -12.37 -16.84 7.94
CA ARG A 397 -11.31 -17.66 7.32
C ARG A 397 -9.99 -16.93 7.11
N PHE A 398 -9.97 -15.59 7.12
CA PHE A 398 -8.72 -14.84 6.96
C PHE A 398 -7.95 -14.75 8.27
N GLN A 399 -6.64 -15.01 8.21
CA GLN A 399 -5.73 -14.75 9.31
C GLN A 399 -5.58 -13.24 9.52
N TRP A 400 -5.85 -12.76 10.74
CA TRP A 400 -5.73 -11.35 11.06
C TRP A 400 -4.27 -11.01 11.33
N VAL A 401 -3.58 -10.48 10.32
CA VAL A 401 -2.17 -10.09 10.42
C VAL A 401 -2.00 -8.81 11.23
N ARG A 402 -1.04 -8.80 12.17
CA ARG A 402 -0.77 -7.65 13.05
C ARG A 402 -0.14 -6.46 12.34
N GLY A 403 0.70 -6.71 11.32
CA GLY A 403 1.55 -5.70 10.68
C GLY A 403 1.63 -5.89 9.17
N GLY A 404 2.50 -5.12 8.53
CA GLY A 404 2.55 -4.99 7.07
C GLY A 404 1.70 -3.83 6.58
N ASP A 405 1.48 -3.73 5.27
CA ASP A 405 0.83 -2.56 4.64
C ASP A 405 -0.70 -2.53 4.84
N LYS A 406 -1.30 -3.68 5.19
CA LYS A 406 -2.75 -3.86 5.39
C LYS A 406 -3.02 -4.65 6.67
N PRO A 407 -2.64 -4.12 7.85
CA PRO A 407 -2.84 -4.82 9.11
C PRO A 407 -4.33 -4.89 9.46
N PHE A 408 -4.68 -5.81 10.36
CA PHE A 408 -6.00 -5.87 10.95
C PHE A 408 -6.00 -5.09 12.27
N HIS A 409 -7.01 -4.26 12.47
CA HIS A 409 -7.24 -3.50 13.70
C HIS A 409 -8.67 -3.69 14.21
N LEU A 410 -8.87 -3.44 15.49
CA LEU A 410 -10.19 -3.19 16.04
C LEU A 410 -10.44 -1.67 16.02
N GLY A 411 -11.56 -1.26 15.44
CA GLY A 411 -12.06 0.10 15.46
C GLY A 411 -13.49 0.17 15.99
N PHE A 412 -14.11 1.34 15.87
CA PHE A 412 -15.49 1.54 16.25
C PHE A 412 -16.19 2.56 15.38
N GLN A 413 -17.52 2.51 15.34
CA GLN A 413 -18.37 3.40 14.55
C GLN A 413 -19.57 3.82 15.38
N TRP A 414 -19.90 5.10 15.32
CA TRP A 414 -21.06 5.67 16.01
C TRP A 414 -22.23 5.84 15.06
N TYR A 415 -23.43 5.60 15.56
CA TYR A 415 -24.69 5.86 14.87
C TYR A 415 -25.62 6.63 15.78
N ASP A 416 -26.34 7.58 15.23
CA ASP A 416 -27.41 8.28 15.93
C ASP A 416 -28.68 7.42 16.08
N ALA A 417 -29.69 8.00 16.72
CA ALA A 417 -31.00 7.37 16.91
C ALA A 417 -31.70 7.01 15.57
N ASN A 418 -31.42 7.75 14.50
CA ASN A 418 -31.97 7.53 13.15
C ASN A 418 -31.15 6.53 12.33
N ASN A 419 -30.12 5.92 12.92
CA ASN A 419 -29.21 4.97 12.28
C ASN A 419 -28.27 5.61 11.24
N GLN A 420 -28.08 6.93 11.33
CA GLN A 420 -27.11 7.63 10.50
C GLN A 420 -25.73 7.56 11.16
N MET A 421 -24.71 7.20 10.38
CA MET A 421 -23.34 7.10 10.87
C MET A 421 -22.83 8.50 11.24
N ILE A 422 -22.23 8.59 12.41
CA ILE A 422 -21.57 9.79 12.92
C ILE A 422 -20.09 9.60 12.67
N GLN A 423 -19.53 10.46 11.82
CA GLN A 423 -18.11 10.46 11.55
C GLN A 423 -17.40 11.31 12.59
N LEU A 424 -16.58 10.65 13.42
CA LEU A 424 -15.65 11.36 14.28
C LEU A 424 -14.48 11.91 13.45
N PRO A 425 -13.84 12.99 13.89
CA PRO A 425 -12.53 13.40 13.37
C PRO A 425 -11.55 12.23 13.37
N SER A 426 -10.69 12.13 12.35
CA SER A 426 -9.74 11.02 12.20
C SER A 426 -8.78 10.85 13.38
N ALA A 427 -8.46 11.94 14.09
CA ALA A 427 -7.65 11.91 15.32
C ALA A 427 -8.31 11.11 16.46
N PHE A 428 -9.64 10.97 16.43
CA PHE A 428 -10.44 10.24 17.41
C PHE A 428 -11.01 8.92 16.86
N ASP A 429 -10.69 8.59 15.61
CA ASP A 429 -11.02 7.31 14.99
C ASP A 429 -9.98 6.26 15.40
N PHE A 430 -9.92 5.95 16.69
CA PHE A 430 -8.86 5.11 17.24
C PHE A 430 -8.90 3.70 16.62
N ARG A 431 -7.71 3.23 16.27
CA ARG A 431 -7.44 1.86 15.83
C ARG A 431 -6.62 1.15 16.90
N THR A 432 -7.08 -0.02 17.31
CA THR A 432 -6.39 -0.84 18.30
C THR A 432 -5.65 -1.96 17.60
N SER A 433 -4.32 -1.93 17.66
CA SER A 433 -3.46 -2.93 17.01
C SER A 433 -3.53 -4.27 17.70
N LEU A 434 -3.47 -5.33 16.91
CA LEU A 434 -3.39 -6.67 17.43
C LEU A 434 -2.01 -6.86 18.12
N PRO A 435 -1.94 -7.54 19.28
CA PRO A 435 -0.66 -7.85 19.93
C PRO A 435 0.14 -8.92 19.17
N ARG A 436 -0.55 -9.73 18.36
CA ARG A 436 0.01 -10.78 17.50
C ARG A 436 -0.96 -11.10 16.36
N THR A 437 -0.46 -11.78 15.34
CA THR A 437 -1.32 -12.32 14.28
C THR A 437 -2.29 -13.38 14.84
N ILE A 438 -3.57 -13.32 14.45
CA ILE A 438 -4.64 -14.21 14.94
C ILE A 438 -5.13 -15.13 13.82
N ALA A 439 -4.79 -16.41 13.91
CA ALA A 439 -5.28 -17.43 12.97
C ALA A 439 -6.81 -17.63 13.09
N PRO A 440 -7.49 -18.15 12.05
CA PRO A 440 -8.89 -18.56 12.13
C PRO A 440 -9.17 -19.45 13.34
N GLY A 441 -10.22 -19.15 14.09
CA GLY A 441 -10.60 -19.79 15.36
C GLY A 441 -9.85 -19.25 16.60
N GLY A 442 -8.77 -18.50 16.42
CA GLY A 442 -7.96 -17.93 17.50
C GLY A 442 -8.65 -16.78 18.23
N THR A 443 -8.32 -16.60 19.51
CA THR A 443 -8.86 -15.53 20.36
C THR A 443 -7.80 -14.47 20.71
N VAL A 444 -8.25 -13.26 21.00
CA VAL A 444 -7.44 -12.13 21.44
C VAL A 444 -8.22 -11.24 22.40
N GLU A 445 -7.52 -10.68 23.38
CA GLU A 445 -8.04 -9.64 24.27
C GLU A 445 -7.33 -8.32 23.95
N LEU A 446 -8.09 -7.24 23.80
CA LEU A 446 -7.61 -5.92 23.41
C LEU A 446 -8.08 -4.87 24.41
N GLN A 447 -7.20 -3.91 24.71
CA GLN A 447 -7.53 -2.70 25.44
C GLN A 447 -7.73 -1.57 24.42
N ALA A 448 -8.97 -1.35 24.00
CA ALA A 448 -9.31 -0.40 22.96
C ALA A 448 -9.67 0.96 23.54
N GLN A 449 -9.22 2.05 22.91
CA GLN A 449 -9.66 3.39 23.23
C GLN A 449 -10.97 3.69 22.50
N LEU A 450 -11.95 4.26 23.21
CA LEU A 450 -13.23 4.69 22.68
C LEU A 450 -13.42 6.18 22.97
N ARG A 451 -13.69 6.98 21.93
CA ARG A 451 -14.13 8.38 22.07
C ARG A 451 -15.64 8.48 21.83
N THR A 452 -16.38 9.10 22.74
CA THR A 452 -17.81 9.38 22.54
C THR A 452 -18.05 10.56 21.58
N PRO A 453 -19.24 10.71 20.97
CA PRO A 453 -19.64 11.95 20.31
C PRO A 453 -19.65 13.16 21.27
N ASP A 454 -19.57 14.36 20.70
CA ASP A 454 -19.53 15.62 21.45
C ASP A 454 -20.91 16.20 21.78
N GLN A 455 -21.97 15.49 21.43
CA GLN A 455 -23.34 15.87 21.74
C GLN A 455 -23.97 14.85 22.70
N PRO A 456 -24.76 15.31 23.69
CA PRO A 456 -25.50 14.41 24.55
C PRO A 456 -26.63 13.77 23.75
N GLY A 457 -26.91 12.49 24.01
CA GLY A 457 -27.94 11.76 23.28
C GLY A 457 -27.87 10.25 23.44
N SER A 458 -28.82 9.58 22.81
CA SER A 458 -28.81 8.12 22.67
C SER A 458 -28.15 7.74 21.35
N TYR A 459 -27.15 6.89 21.43
CA TYR A 459 -26.35 6.44 20.30
C TYR A 459 -26.28 4.92 20.26
N ARG A 460 -25.95 4.39 19.08
CA ARG A 460 -25.46 3.02 18.93
C ARG A 460 -23.97 3.06 18.62
N LEU A 461 -23.18 2.44 19.48
CA LEU A 461 -21.78 2.16 19.22
C LEU A 461 -21.69 0.79 18.55
N ARG A 462 -20.96 0.70 17.44
CA ARG A 462 -20.56 -0.58 16.86
C ARG A 462 -19.06 -0.73 17.00
N TRP A 463 -18.61 -1.72 17.78
CA TRP A 463 -17.24 -2.21 17.66
C TRP A 463 -17.15 -3.06 16.39
N ASP A 464 -16.13 -2.80 15.57
CA ASP A 464 -15.97 -3.45 14.28
C ASP A 464 -14.49 -3.71 13.98
N MET A 465 -14.20 -4.86 13.36
CA MET A 465 -12.86 -5.14 12.87
C MET A 465 -12.67 -4.48 11.51
N VAL A 466 -11.44 -4.01 11.26
CA VAL A 466 -11.05 -3.41 9.99
C VAL A 466 -9.82 -4.10 9.45
N HIS A 467 -9.85 -4.41 8.17
CA HIS A 467 -8.66 -4.74 7.39
C HIS A 467 -8.20 -3.44 6.74
N GLU A 468 -7.16 -2.83 7.28
CA GLU A 468 -6.77 -1.47 6.95
C GLU A 468 -6.50 -1.30 5.47
N LEU A 469 -6.97 -0.17 4.93
CA LEU A 469 -6.89 0.17 3.50
C LEU A 469 -7.60 -0.84 2.57
N VAL A 470 -8.41 -1.75 3.12
CA VAL A 470 -9.18 -2.74 2.37
C VAL A 470 -10.66 -2.62 2.66
N THR A 471 -11.12 -2.97 3.87
CA THR A 471 -12.54 -2.98 4.20
C THR A 471 -12.81 -3.08 5.70
N TRP A 472 -13.96 -2.58 6.12
CA TRP A 472 -14.57 -2.92 7.41
C TRP A 472 -15.22 -4.30 7.32
N PHE A 473 -15.18 -5.08 8.41
CA PHE A 473 -15.80 -6.41 8.42
C PHE A 473 -17.31 -6.30 8.22
N SER A 474 -17.93 -5.27 8.78
CA SER A 474 -19.36 -5.03 8.57
C SER A 474 -19.76 -4.72 7.13
N SER A 475 -18.88 -4.09 6.35
CA SER A 475 -19.08 -3.91 4.91
C SER A 475 -19.03 -5.22 4.13
N GLN A 476 -18.69 -6.33 4.79
CA GLN A 476 -18.61 -7.69 4.25
C GLN A 476 -19.64 -8.62 4.90
N GLY A 477 -20.57 -8.07 5.69
CA GLY A 477 -21.68 -8.81 6.30
C GLY A 477 -21.46 -9.22 7.77
N ASP A 478 -20.35 -8.85 8.41
CA ASP A 478 -20.18 -9.04 9.85
C ASP A 478 -21.13 -8.10 10.64
N PRO A 479 -21.86 -8.59 11.65
CA PRO A 479 -22.78 -7.73 12.40
C PRO A 479 -22.06 -6.72 13.32
N GLY A 480 -20.79 -6.96 13.64
CA GLY A 480 -20.06 -6.26 14.70
C GLY A 480 -20.65 -6.50 16.09
N LEU A 481 -20.17 -5.76 17.08
CA LEU A 481 -20.80 -5.68 18.40
C LEU A 481 -21.48 -4.32 18.54
N VAL A 482 -22.81 -4.32 18.45
CA VAL A 482 -23.64 -3.11 18.55
C VAL A 482 -24.16 -2.96 19.98
N ILE A 483 -23.90 -1.80 20.58
CA ILE A 483 -24.25 -1.50 21.98
C ILE A 483 -24.97 -0.14 22.01
N PRO A 484 -26.16 -0.05 22.62
CA PRO A 484 -26.78 1.24 22.90
C PRO A 484 -26.00 1.95 24.02
N ILE A 485 -25.61 3.20 23.76
CA ILE A 485 -24.89 4.05 24.71
C ILE A 485 -25.68 5.33 24.92
N THR A 486 -25.85 5.73 26.17
CA THR A 486 -26.34 7.06 26.51
C THR A 486 -25.15 7.96 26.80
N VAL A 487 -24.96 8.99 25.99
CA VAL A 487 -23.95 10.03 26.23
C VAL A 487 -24.63 11.18 26.97
N LYS A 488 -24.22 11.42 28.20
CA LYS A 488 -24.75 12.50 29.04
C LYS A 488 -23.93 13.76 28.87
N ALA A 489 -24.57 14.92 29.04
CA ALA A 489 -23.85 16.16 29.19
C ALA A 489 -22.88 16.06 30.38
N ALA A 490 -21.70 16.68 30.25
CA ALA A 490 -20.75 16.73 31.36
C ALA A 490 -21.42 17.32 32.60
N PRO A 491 -21.26 16.70 33.79
CA PRO A 491 -21.79 17.28 35.01
C PRO A 491 -21.19 18.68 35.18
N ILE A 492 -22.07 19.67 35.39
CA ILE A 492 -21.66 21.01 35.78
C ILE A 492 -21.03 20.87 37.16
N VAL A 493 -19.70 20.92 37.24
CA VAL A 493 -19.00 20.95 38.53
C VAL A 493 -19.26 22.32 39.15
N THR A 494 -20.19 22.37 40.10
CA THR A 494 -20.21 23.41 41.11
C THR A 494 -19.04 23.16 42.08
N LYS A 495 -18.11 24.11 42.15
CA LYS A 495 -16.93 24.05 43.04
C LYS A 495 -17.32 23.76 44.50
N PRO A 496 -16.68 22.78 45.17
CA PRO A 496 -16.38 22.86 46.58
C PRO A 496 -15.09 23.67 46.81
N GLY A 497 -15.06 24.38 47.93
CA GLY A 497 -14.06 25.37 48.27
C GLY A 497 -12.69 24.83 48.71
N ASP A 498 -11.78 25.80 48.77
CA ASP A 498 -10.52 25.92 49.50
C ASP A 498 -10.00 24.67 50.24
N GLY A 499 -8.86 24.17 49.75
CA GLY A 499 -8.02 23.22 50.45
C GLY A 499 -6.71 22.99 49.70
N GLU A 500 -5.64 23.60 50.19
CA GLU A 500 -4.26 23.34 49.75
C GLU A 500 -3.93 21.84 49.70
N THR A 501 -3.19 21.37 48.69
CA THR A 501 -2.15 20.33 48.87
C THR A 501 -1.26 20.15 47.64
N SER A 502 0.05 20.15 47.92
CA SER A 502 1.15 19.40 47.30
C SER A 502 1.36 19.42 45.78
N GLY A 503 2.50 20.01 45.39
CA GLY A 503 3.01 20.02 44.02
C GLY A 503 3.44 18.66 43.49
N LYS A 504 2.87 18.31 42.33
CA LYS A 504 3.50 17.58 41.22
C LYS A 504 3.12 18.34 39.92
N PRO A 505 3.96 18.38 38.87
CA PRO A 505 3.58 19.03 37.62
C PRO A 505 2.47 18.20 36.98
N VAL A 506 1.24 18.73 36.98
CA VAL A 506 0.12 18.16 36.23
C VAL A 506 0.39 18.47 34.76
N ALA A 507 0.41 17.43 33.92
CA ALA A 507 0.45 17.62 32.47
C ALA A 507 -0.73 18.50 32.06
N VAL A 508 -0.48 19.57 31.30
CA VAL A 508 -1.56 20.37 30.70
C VAL A 508 -2.25 19.52 29.66
N GLU A 509 -3.48 19.11 29.93
CA GLU A 509 -4.34 18.47 28.94
C GLU A 509 -4.92 19.54 28.02
N ALA A 510 -4.35 19.67 26.83
CA ALA A 510 -4.95 20.49 25.78
C ALA A 510 -6.22 19.82 25.25
N GLN A 511 -7.32 20.56 25.19
CA GLN A 511 -8.55 20.10 24.56
C GLN A 511 -8.39 20.15 23.05
N ASP A 512 -8.23 18.98 22.42
CA ASP A 512 -8.14 18.89 20.97
C ASP A 512 -9.51 19.15 20.32
N VAL A 513 -9.60 20.29 19.64
CA VAL A 513 -10.77 20.74 18.87
C VAL A 513 -10.43 20.89 17.38
N THR A 514 -9.26 20.40 16.94
CA THR A 514 -8.78 20.52 15.54
C THR A 514 -9.83 20.06 14.53
N GLY A 515 -10.53 18.97 14.84
CA GLY A 515 -11.57 18.37 14.01
C GLY A 515 -12.98 18.99 14.14
N SER A 516 -13.25 19.79 15.17
CA SER A 516 -14.59 20.38 15.43
C SER A 516 -14.72 21.84 14.96
N LEU A 517 -13.61 22.49 14.65
CA LEU A 517 -13.57 23.88 14.20
C LEU A 517 -13.93 24.00 12.70
N ALA A 518 -14.37 25.20 12.30
CA ALA A 518 -14.69 25.48 10.90
C ALA A 518 -13.44 25.36 10.01
N HIS A 519 -13.60 24.77 8.82
CA HIS A 519 -12.56 24.62 7.80
C HIS A 519 -13.07 25.02 6.41
N HIS A 520 -12.18 25.48 5.53
CA HIS A 520 -12.52 25.80 4.15
C HIS A 520 -12.81 24.52 3.35
N PRO A 521 -13.84 24.48 2.48
CA PRO A 521 -14.21 23.27 1.75
C PRO A 521 -13.06 22.71 0.89
N THR A 522 -12.26 23.58 0.28
CA THR A 522 -11.26 23.19 -0.74
C THR A 522 -9.80 23.57 -0.43
N LYS A 523 -9.55 24.47 0.54
CA LYS A 523 -8.18 24.95 0.82
C LYS A 523 -7.60 24.15 1.97
N ARG A 524 -6.31 23.84 1.91
CA ARG A 524 -5.60 23.09 2.95
C ARG A 524 -4.30 23.80 3.28
N TYR A 525 -3.86 23.66 4.53
CA TYR A 525 -2.52 24.07 4.93
C TYR A 525 -1.49 23.08 4.39
N GLN A 526 -0.26 23.54 4.21
CA GLN A 526 0.87 22.65 3.96
C GLN A 526 1.24 21.90 5.24
N MET A 527 1.92 20.78 5.07
CA MET A 527 2.43 19.97 6.17
C MET A 527 3.96 20.04 6.23
N ARG A 528 4.51 19.98 7.44
CA ARG A 528 5.94 19.90 7.76
C ARG A 528 6.21 18.76 8.75
N THR A 529 7.46 18.47 9.02
CA THR A 529 7.83 17.53 10.08
C THR A 529 8.07 18.26 11.41
N HIS A 530 8.06 17.52 12.53
CA HIS A 530 8.45 18.09 13.84
C HIS A 530 9.88 18.65 13.87
N ALA A 531 10.77 18.11 13.03
CA ALA A 531 12.16 18.55 12.96
C ALA A 531 12.33 19.95 12.33
N ASP A 532 11.33 20.39 11.55
CA ASP A 532 11.32 21.70 10.90
C ASP A 532 10.83 22.80 11.87
N ILE A 533 10.38 22.45 13.07
CA ILE A 533 9.90 23.40 14.07
C ILE A 533 11.05 23.88 14.93
N GLU A 534 11.39 25.16 14.82
CA GLU A 534 12.50 25.79 15.53
C GLU A 534 12.06 26.80 16.60
N ARG A 535 10.80 27.28 16.55
CA ARG A 535 10.33 28.40 17.38
C ARG A 535 8.91 28.24 17.90
N LEU A 536 8.64 28.87 19.04
CA LEU A 536 7.31 29.00 19.64
C LEU A 536 6.92 30.47 19.68
N ILE A 537 5.87 30.86 18.93
CA ILE A 537 5.46 32.25 18.77
C ILE A 537 4.18 32.54 19.55
N ILE A 538 4.24 33.50 20.46
CA ILE A 538 3.13 33.96 21.28
C ILE A 538 2.34 35.06 20.57
N HIS A 539 1.02 34.87 20.53
CA HIS A 539 0.04 35.80 19.97
C HIS A 539 -1.02 36.19 20.99
N HIS A 540 -1.76 37.26 20.68
CA HIS A 540 -3.08 37.50 21.26
C HIS A 540 -4.15 37.61 20.18
N THR A 541 -5.42 37.53 20.57
CA THR A 541 -6.53 37.76 19.62
C THR A 541 -6.82 39.23 19.35
N ALA A 542 -6.41 40.15 20.25
CA ALA A 542 -6.84 41.54 20.29
C ALA A 542 -8.38 41.73 20.41
N THR A 543 -9.06 40.73 20.99
CA THR A 543 -10.53 40.71 21.18
C THR A 543 -10.89 40.62 22.66
N PRO A 544 -12.17 40.75 23.05
CA PRO A 544 -12.61 40.44 24.41
C PRO A 544 -12.24 39.02 24.84
N ALA A 545 -11.95 38.83 26.13
CA ALA A 545 -11.46 37.56 26.68
C ALA A 545 -12.47 36.39 26.61
N ASN A 546 -13.73 36.65 26.27
CA ASN A 546 -14.81 35.66 26.19
C ASN A 546 -15.11 35.18 24.76
N ILE A 547 -14.32 35.57 23.75
CA ILE A 547 -14.49 35.01 22.41
C ILE A 547 -14.10 33.53 22.41
N THR A 548 -14.85 32.70 21.70
CA THR A 548 -14.59 31.25 21.65
C THR A 548 -13.70 30.89 20.47
N VAL A 549 -13.03 29.74 20.56
CA VAL A 549 -12.16 29.21 19.49
C VAL A 549 -12.96 28.90 18.22
N GLU A 550 -14.22 28.48 18.35
CA GLU A 550 -15.15 28.28 17.24
C GLU A 550 -15.39 29.58 16.50
N ARG A 551 -15.65 30.68 17.23
CA ARG A 551 -15.92 31.97 16.61
C ARG A 551 -14.69 32.53 15.89
N ILE A 552 -13.50 32.30 16.43
CA ILE A 552 -12.23 32.66 15.78
C ILE A 552 -12.06 31.85 14.48
N ALA A 553 -12.26 30.53 14.53
CA ALA A 553 -12.16 29.67 13.36
C ALA A 553 -13.18 30.02 12.28
N GLU A 554 -14.45 30.23 12.66
CA GLU A 554 -15.51 30.67 11.75
C GLU A 554 -15.15 31.97 11.02
N PHE A 555 -14.66 32.98 11.76
CA PHE A 555 -14.27 34.25 11.18
C PHE A 555 -13.10 34.08 10.21
N GLN A 556 -12.08 33.29 10.56
CA GLN A 556 -10.92 33.08 9.71
C GLN A 556 -11.27 32.31 8.42
N VAL A 557 -12.18 31.35 8.48
CA VAL A 557 -12.65 30.63 7.30
C VAL A 557 -13.62 31.47 6.47
N LYS A 558 -14.71 31.97 7.08
CA LYS A 558 -15.81 32.62 6.35
C LYS A 558 -15.48 34.05 5.91
N ASN A 559 -14.75 34.80 6.73
CA ASN A 559 -14.48 36.22 6.48
C ASN A 559 -13.08 36.50 5.94
N ARG A 560 -12.11 35.62 6.19
CA ARG A 560 -10.74 35.76 5.68
C ARG A 560 -10.35 34.74 4.61
N ASP A 561 -11.26 33.84 4.26
CA ASP A 561 -11.06 32.84 3.20
C ASP A 561 -9.79 31.98 3.41
N LEU A 562 -9.52 31.65 4.69
CA LEU A 562 -8.37 30.84 5.10
C LEU A 562 -8.73 29.35 5.22
N PRO A 563 -7.77 28.43 5.05
CA PRO A 563 -8.02 26.99 5.17
C PRO A 563 -8.67 26.56 6.50
N GLY A 564 -8.35 27.24 7.60
CA GLY A 564 -8.88 26.98 8.94
C GLY A 564 -8.45 28.08 9.92
N ILE A 565 -8.51 27.80 11.22
CA ILE A 565 -7.89 28.67 12.23
C ILE A 565 -6.35 28.61 12.12
N ILE A 566 -5.68 29.75 12.18
CA ILE A 566 -4.23 29.86 11.94
C ILE A 566 -3.38 29.51 13.17
N TYR A 567 -3.93 29.41 14.37
CA TYR A 567 -3.14 29.12 15.58
C TYR A 567 -3.12 27.61 15.86
N HIS A 568 -2.02 27.13 16.43
CA HIS A 568 -1.88 25.74 16.86
C HIS A 568 -2.54 25.50 18.21
N PHE A 569 -2.39 26.46 19.11
CA PHE A 569 -3.05 26.45 20.41
C PHE A 569 -3.72 27.78 20.70
N CYS A 570 -4.88 27.73 21.35
CA CYS A 570 -5.58 28.88 21.89
C CYS A 570 -5.79 28.70 23.40
N ILE A 571 -5.48 29.72 24.19
CA ILE A 571 -5.59 29.64 25.67
C ILE A 571 -6.59 30.71 26.12
N THR A 572 -7.62 30.31 26.86
CA THR A 572 -8.63 31.25 27.40
C THR A 572 -8.16 31.89 28.71
N ALA A 573 -8.87 32.93 29.17
CA ALA A 573 -8.50 33.69 30.36
C ALA A 573 -8.47 32.87 31.67
N ASP A 574 -9.23 31.77 31.74
CA ASP A 574 -9.25 30.86 32.89
C ASP A 574 -8.14 29.79 32.86
N GLY A 575 -7.32 29.76 31.80
CA GLY A 575 -6.24 28.80 31.63
C GLY A 575 -6.60 27.56 30.82
N THR A 576 -7.82 27.44 30.30
CA THR A 576 -8.17 26.32 29.40
C THR A 576 -7.38 26.43 28.10
N VAL A 577 -6.65 25.35 27.77
CA VAL A 577 -5.85 25.23 26.55
C VAL A 577 -6.62 24.41 25.52
N TYR A 578 -6.80 24.96 24.32
CA TYR A 578 -7.35 24.29 23.16
C TYR A 578 -6.24 24.02 22.15
N GLN A 579 -6.12 22.80 21.66
CA GLN A 579 -5.34 22.50 20.46
C GLN A 579 -6.25 22.70 19.24
N THR A 580 -5.85 23.62 18.37
CA THR A 580 -6.66 24.11 17.26
C THR A 580 -6.07 23.78 15.89
N GLN A 581 -4.77 23.43 15.81
CA GLN A 581 -4.13 22.77 14.66
C GLN A 581 -3.10 21.72 15.11
N TYR A 582 -2.71 20.81 14.21
CA TYR A 582 -1.60 19.87 14.44
C TYR A 582 -0.24 20.58 14.35
N LEU A 583 0.79 20.11 15.06
CA LEU A 583 2.13 20.72 15.07
C LEU A 583 2.78 20.72 13.68
N GLU A 584 2.48 19.69 12.89
CA GLU A 584 2.89 19.47 11.52
C GLU A 584 2.18 20.41 10.54
N THR A 585 1.19 21.17 10.97
CA THR A 585 0.46 22.11 10.10
C THR A 585 1.23 23.42 9.97
N VAL A 586 1.55 23.83 8.74
CA VAL A 586 2.06 25.19 8.49
C VAL A 586 0.87 26.15 8.47
N SER A 587 0.38 26.48 9.67
CA SER A 587 -0.78 27.35 9.85
C SER A 587 -0.33 28.81 9.83
N LEU A 588 -0.86 29.61 8.90
CA LEU A 588 -0.36 30.94 8.48
C LEU A 588 -0.42 32.06 9.56
N HIS A 589 0.00 31.81 10.80
CA HIS A 589 -0.11 32.73 11.94
C HIS A 589 0.94 33.82 11.98
N ALA A 590 2.07 33.65 11.31
CA ALA A 590 3.21 34.56 11.41
C ALA A 590 3.87 34.92 10.07
N GLY A 591 3.15 34.83 8.95
CA GLY A 591 3.70 35.09 7.62
C GLY A 591 4.81 34.08 7.28
N ALA A 592 5.95 34.55 6.76
CA ALA A 592 7.13 33.69 6.49
C ALA A 592 7.70 32.99 7.73
N ASN A 593 7.37 33.47 8.95
CA ASN A 593 7.77 32.80 10.19
C ASN A 593 6.83 31.65 10.56
N SER A 594 5.80 31.35 9.75
CA SER A 594 4.88 30.25 10.05
C SER A 594 5.48 28.88 9.69
N ASP A 595 6.47 28.85 8.80
CA ASP A 595 7.02 27.62 8.22
C ASP A 595 7.75 26.77 9.28
N ASP A 596 8.44 27.42 10.21
CA ASP A 596 9.31 26.80 11.23
C ASP A 596 8.79 26.98 12.66
N SER A 597 7.52 27.36 12.86
CA SER A 597 7.05 27.72 14.20
C SER A 597 5.64 27.26 14.56
N VAL A 598 5.44 27.09 15.86
CA VAL A 598 4.13 26.82 16.48
C VAL A 598 3.56 28.12 17.02
N GLY A 599 2.31 28.41 16.66
CA GLY A 599 1.60 29.61 17.09
C GLY A 599 0.70 29.34 18.29
N ILE A 600 1.01 29.98 19.43
CA ILE A 600 0.23 29.91 20.67
C ILE A 600 -0.50 31.25 20.87
N CYS A 601 -1.83 31.25 20.85
CA CYS A 601 -2.63 32.46 20.95
C CYS A 601 -3.35 32.56 22.30
N LEU A 602 -3.09 33.62 23.06
CA LEU A 602 -3.84 33.94 24.27
C LEU A 602 -5.09 34.75 23.89
N ILE A 603 -6.26 34.20 24.18
CA ILE A 603 -7.54 34.85 23.93
C ILE A 603 -7.70 36.04 24.88
N GLY A 604 -7.95 37.22 24.31
CA GLY A 604 -7.91 38.50 25.01
C GLY A 604 -7.16 39.60 24.25
N ASN A 605 -7.13 40.79 24.87
CA ASN A 605 -6.40 41.97 24.40
C ASN A 605 -5.49 42.47 25.53
N PHE A 606 -4.18 42.33 25.32
CA PHE A 606 -3.14 42.63 26.32
C PHE A 606 -2.34 43.90 26.00
N THR A 607 -2.95 44.84 25.27
CA THR A 607 -2.30 46.12 24.95
C THR A 607 -2.16 47.02 26.18
N SER A 608 -3.07 46.93 27.15
CA SER A 608 -3.04 47.78 28.35
C SER A 608 -2.84 47.02 29.66
N GLN A 609 -3.08 45.71 29.69
CA GLN A 609 -2.94 44.86 30.88
C GLN A 609 -2.34 43.50 30.49
N PRO A 610 -1.53 42.86 31.36
CA PRO A 610 -1.02 41.52 31.11
C PRO A 610 -2.13 40.45 31.17
N PRO A 611 -1.88 39.23 30.65
CA PRO A 611 -2.82 38.12 30.78
C PRO A 611 -3.04 37.71 32.25
N PRO A 612 -4.23 37.20 32.62
CA PRO A 612 -4.48 36.67 33.95
C PRO A 612 -3.53 35.55 34.35
N GLN A 613 -3.30 35.39 35.65
CA GLN A 613 -2.33 34.43 36.19
C GLN A 613 -2.60 32.97 35.76
N ALA A 614 -3.88 32.56 35.69
CA ALA A 614 -4.26 31.22 35.26
C ALA A 614 -3.89 30.97 33.79
N GLN A 615 -4.13 31.95 32.91
CA GLN A 615 -3.74 31.92 31.51
C GLN A 615 -2.21 31.89 31.35
N LEU A 616 -1.46 32.67 32.14
CA LEU A 616 0.01 32.65 32.13
C LEU A 616 0.59 31.32 32.63
N ALA A 617 0.01 30.73 33.68
CA ALA A 617 0.45 29.45 34.23
C ALA A 617 0.24 28.30 33.23
N ALA A 618 -0.94 28.25 32.58
CA ALA A 618 -1.23 27.29 31.52
C ALA A 618 -0.30 27.47 30.32
N THR A 619 -0.03 28.73 29.92
CA THR A 619 0.94 29.04 28.86
C THR A 619 2.34 28.53 29.20
N ALA A 620 2.83 28.75 30.43
CA ALA A 620 4.16 28.29 30.85
C ALA A 620 4.28 26.77 30.80
N ALA A 621 3.24 26.06 31.24
CA ALA A 621 3.25 24.61 31.28
C ALA A 621 3.13 23.98 29.88
N LEU A 622 2.31 24.55 28.99
CA LEU A 622 2.27 24.15 27.57
C LEU A 622 3.63 24.39 26.89
N LEU A 623 4.27 25.54 27.12
CA LEU A 623 5.58 25.85 26.52
C LEU A 623 6.68 24.90 27.03
N ALA A 624 6.67 24.53 28.31
CA ALA A 624 7.61 23.56 28.85
C ALA A 624 7.44 22.17 28.19
N GLN A 625 6.19 21.72 28.00
CA GLN A 625 5.90 20.47 27.28
C GLN A 625 6.36 20.52 25.82
N LEU A 626 6.03 21.58 25.10
CA LEU A 626 6.44 21.76 23.70
C LEU A 626 7.97 21.84 23.55
N ILE A 627 8.65 22.50 24.49
CA ILE A 627 10.12 22.53 24.52
C ILE A 627 10.70 21.12 24.69
N GLY A 628 10.14 20.31 25.60
CA GLY A 628 10.55 18.93 25.80
C GLY A 628 10.28 18.05 24.56
N LEU A 629 9.08 18.15 24.01
CA LEU A 629 8.63 17.39 22.85
C LEU A 629 9.42 17.69 21.57
N LEU A 630 9.72 18.97 21.34
CA LEU A 630 10.38 19.44 20.11
C LEU A 630 11.90 19.64 20.27
N GLY A 631 12.46 19.39 21.46
CA GLY A 631 13.89 19.54 21.73
C GLY A 631 14.39 21.00 21.62
N LEU A 632 13.52 21.96 21.89
CA LEU A 632 13.78 23.39 21.77
C LEU A 632 14.48 23.94 23.02
N SER A 633 14.74 25.26 23.03
CA SER A 633 15.25 25.95 24.22
C SER A 633 14.34 27.12 24.58
N VAL A 634 14.39 27.56 25.83
CA VAL A 634 13.59 28.70 26.33
C VAL A 634 13.82 29.96 25.48
N ASN A 635 15.01 30.13 24.89
CA ASN A 635 15.36 31.26 24.02
C ASN A 635 14.66 31.24 22.65
N THR A 636 13.99 30.14 22.28
CA THR A 636 13.21 30.03 21.03
C THR A 636 11.78 30.57 21.17
N ILE A 637 11.38 30.98 22.39
CA ILE A 637 10.08 31.60 22.66
C ILE A 637 10.16 33.09 22.30
N ALA A 638 9.31 33.52 21.37
CA ALA A 638 9.21 34.91 20.94
C ALA A 638 7.75 35.40 20.96
N GLY A 639 7.55 36.67 21.27
CA GLY A 639 6.30 37.37 20.98
C GLY A 639 6.29 37.78 19.50
N TYR A 640 5.14 37.74 18.84
CA TYR A 640 5.08 38.06 17.41
C TYR A 640 5.61 39.48 17.07
N SER A 641 5.45 40.44 17.98
CA SER A 641 5.98 41.81 17.89
C SER A 641 7.52 41.89 17.89
N GLU A 642 8.21 40.84 18.31
CA GLU A 642 9.67 40.76 18.27
C GLU A 642 10.20 40.33 16.89
N LEU A 643 9.30 39.83 16.02
CA LEU A 643 9.65 39.30 14.69
C LEU A 643 9.24 40.26 13.57
N ILE A 644 8.12 40.96 13.74
CA ILE A 644 7.61 41.93 12.76
C ILE A 644 6.94 43.13 13.46
N ASN A 645 6.64 44.19 12.71
CA ASN A 645 5.91 45.35 13.21
C ASN A 645 4.41 45.02 13.43
N THR A 646 4.08 44.54 14.64
CA THR A 646 2.71 44.19 15.07
C THR A 646 2.54 44.46 16.57
N GLN A 647 1.30 44.65 17.02
CA GLN A 647 0.98 44.79 18.44
C GLN A 647 0.82 43.46 19.18
N SER A 648 0.71 42.33 18.47
CA SER A 648 0.56 40.98 19.08
C SER A 648 1.89 40.51 19.70
N PRO A 649 1.94 39.94 20.92
CA PRO A 649 0.83 39.50 21.78
C PRO A 649 0.31 40.57 22.77
N GLY A 650 0.61 41.84 22.55
CA GLY A 650 0.16 42.99 23.33
C GLY A 650 1.31 43.91 23.68
N ALA A 651 1.07 45.23 23.74
CA ALA A 651 2.11 46.20 24.13
C ALA A 651 2.70 45.96 25.54
N THR A 652 2.00 45.19 26.39
CA THR A 652 2.52 44.77 27.70
C THR A 652 3.49 43.59 27.65
N TRP A 653 3.73 42.94 26.50
CA TRP A 653 4.64 41.77 26.37
C TRP A 653 5.98 41.90 27.09
N PRO A 654 6.71 43.04 27.02
CA PRO A 654 7.97 43.22 27.75
C PRO A 654 7.83 43.09 29.27
N GLN A 655 6.64 43.35 29.83
CA GLN A 655 6.37 43.30 31.27
C GLN A 655 6.19 41.87 31.78
N TRP A 656 5.58 40.98 30.98
CA TRP A 656 5.24 39.62 31.43
C TRP A 656 6.05 38.50 30.77
N LYS A 657 6.82 38.78 29.70
CA LYS A 657 7.78 37.83 29.11
C LYS A 657 8.78 37.28 30.16
N PRO A 658 9.46 38.09 30.99
CA PRO A 658 10.43 37.56 31.96
C PRO A 658 9.78 36.60 32.96
N THR A 659 8.57 36.93 33.43
CA THR A 659 7.80 36.10 34.36
C THR A 659 7.38 34.77 33.73
N LEU A 660 6.96 34.79 32.47
CA LEU A 660 6.62 33.59 31.70
C LEU A 660 7.84 32.69 31.51
N LEU A 661 8.98 33.24 31.05
CA LEU A 661 10.21 32.46 30.85
C LEU A 661 10.72 31.86 32.16
N ALA A 662 10.70 32.63 33.27
CA ALA A 662 11.07 32.11 34.59
C ALA A 662 10.13 31.00 35.09
N ALA A 663 8.84 31.04 34.72
CA ALA A 663 7.91 29.95 35.02
C ALA A 663 8.20 28.69 34.19
N VAL A 664 8.48 28.84 32.89
CA VAL A 664 8.89 27.74 32.00
C VAL A 664 10.19 27.09 32.51
N GLU A 665 11.20 27.88 32.83
CA GLU A 665 12.47 27.37 33.36
C GLU A 665 12.31 26.62 34.69
N ARG A 666 11.42 27.08 35.57
CA ARG A 666 11.11 26.36 36.82
C ARG A 666 10.47 25.01 36.54
N LEU A 667 9.51 24.95 35.61
CA LEU A 667 8.83 23.70 35.24
C LEU A 667 9.80 22.70 34.62
N LEU A 668 10.72 23.16 33.78
CA LEU A 668 11.79 22.35 33.21
C LEU A 668 12.82 21.87 34.25
N LYS A 669 12.94 22.55 35.40
CA LYS A 669 13.80 22.16 36.54
C LYS A 669 13.09 21.26 37.56
N THR A 670 11.76 21.33 37.68
CA THR A 670 11.01 20.47 38.62
C THR A 670 10.88 19.02 38.17
N ASP A 671 11.13 18.74 36.89
CA ASP A 671 11.22 17.38 36.33
C ASP A 671 12.57 16.70 36.64
N THR A 672 13.51 17.42 37.28
CA THR A 672 14.81 16.89 37.73
C THR A 672 14.79 16.57 39.24
N THR A 673 13.88 15.69 39.68
CA THR A 673 14.07 14.91 40.92
C THR A 673 14.30 13.45 40.57
N ASP A 674 15.57 13.17 40.27
CA ASP A 674 16.34 11.93 40.46
C ASP A 674 15.59 10.57 40.51
N PRO A 675 15.54 9.84 39.39
CA PRO A 675 15.78 8.41 39.37
C PRO A 675 17.25 8.17 38.98
N GLY A 676 18.16 8.33 39.93
CA GLY A 676 19.57 8.00 39.80
C GLY A 676 20.34 8.86 38.81
N GLN A 677 21.33 9.61 39.31
CA GLN A 677 22.63 9.59 38.64
C GLN A 677 23.00 8.13 38.33
N PRO A 678 23.17 7.73 37.06
CA PRO A 678 24.03 6.61 36.79
C PRO A 678 25.44 7.10 37.12
N ALA A 679 25.96 6.62 38.25
CA ALA A 679 27.39 6.34 38.31
C ALA A 679 27.75 5.58 37.02
N VAL A 680 28.66 6.14 36.22
CA VAL A 680 29.39 5.52 35.10
C VAL A 680 28.68 4.24 34.58
N SER A 681 27.55 4.39 33.89
CA SER A 681 26.85 3.21 33.37
C SER A 681 27.59 2.75 32.12
N ASP A 682 28.09 1.52 32.12
CA ASP A 682 28.56 0.84 30.92
C ASP A 682 27.49 0.96 29.84
N LYS A 683 27.77 1.81 28.85
CA LYS A 683 26.92 1.98 27.69
C LYS A 683 27.01 0.69 26.88
N PRO A 684 25.89 -0.04 26.67
CA PRO A 684 25.92 -1.40 26.10
C PRO A 684 26.40 -1.42 24.65
N ILE A 685 26.34 -0.28 23.95
CA ILE A 685 26.82 -0.12 22.59
C ILE A 685 28.15 0.65 22.62
N GLU A 686 29.24 0.02 22.21
CA GLU A 686 30.54 0.70 22.17
C GLU A 686 30.53 1.80 21.08
N HIS A 687 30.04 1.50 19.89
CA HIS A 687 30.05 2.45 18.76
C HIS A 687 28.82 2.27 17.87
N TYR A 688 28.05 3.36 17.72
CA TYR A 688 26.86 3.42 16.88
C TYR A 688 27.07 4.39 15.70
N MET A 689 26.78 3.95 14.48
CA MET A 689 26.71 4.84 13.32
C MET A 689 25.26 5.23 13.07
N LEU A 690 24.98 6.53 13.26
CA LEU A 690 23.66 7.09 13.07
C LEU A 690 23.53 7.67 11.66
N PHE A 691 22.65 7.07 10.86
CA PHE A 691 22.26 7.55 9.55
C PHE A 691 20.93 8.30 9.64
N TRP A 692 20.64 9.12 8.64
CA TRP A 692 19.39 9.88 8.59
C TRP A 692 18.25 9.09 7.97
N TYR A 693 17.04 9.34 8.45
CA TYR A 693 15.80 8.72 7.97
C TYR A 693 14.66 9.73 8.07
N ARG A 694 13.97 9.99 6.96
CA ARG A 694 12.82 10.92 6.90
C ARG A 694 11.55 10.20 6.44
N THR A 695 11.66 9.36 5.41
CA THR A 695 10.60 8.47 4.90
C THR A 695 11.24 7.20 4.33
N PRO A 696 10.48 6.14 4.02
CA PRO A 696 11.04 4.95 3.34
C PRO A 696 11.70 5.25 1.99
N GLN A 697 11.35 6.38 1.35
CA GLN A 697 11.93 6.84 0.06
C GLN A 697 12.94 7.98 0.21
N SER A 698 13.18 8.46 1.43
CA SER A 698 14.11 9.56 1.73
C SER A 698 14.83 9.26 3.04
N TRP A 699 15.95 8.56 2.91
CA TRP A 699 16.83 8.17 4.00
C TRP A 699 18.26 8.07 3.47
N GLY A 700 19.25 7.97 4.35
CA GLY A 700 20.68 7.96 4.03
C GLY A 700 21.16 6.68 3.35
N GLU A 701 20.49 6.23 2.29
CA GLU A 701 20.84 5.03 1.53
C GLU A 701 22.24 5.13 0.93
N TRP A 702 22.55 6.25 0.27
CA TRP A 702 23.87 6.48 -0.34
C TRP A 702 24.98 6.63 0.69
N ASP A 703 24.69 7.30 1.82
CA ASP A 703 25.62 7.41 2.95
C ASP A 703 25.89 6.03 3.59
N LEU A 704 24.87 5.19 3.72
CA LEU A 704 25.00 3.82 4.23
C LEU A 704 25.83 2.94 3.27
N GLN A 705 25.53 2.99 1.97
CA GLN A 705 26.31 2.27 0.96
C GLN A 705 27.76 2.76 0.92
N GLY A 706 27.99 4.07 1.05
CA GLY A 706 29.32 4.67 1.13
C GLY A 706 30.11 4.30 2.39
N ALA A 707 29.43 3.86 3.45
CA ALA A 707 30.05 3.45 4.70
C ALA A 707 30.49 1.97 4.75
N PHE A 708 30.27 1.17 3.71
CA PHE A 708 30.47 -0.27 3.75
C PHE A 708 31.90 -0.70 4.14
N ASP A 709 32.94 -0.04 3.62
CA ASP A 709 34.33 -0.39 3.95
C ASP A 709 34.65 -0.10 5.43
N TYR A 710 34.14 1.03 5.94
CA TYR A 710 34.25 1.42 7.33
C TYR A 710 33.48 0.47 8.26
N ILE A 711 32.25 0.10 7.89
CA ILE A 711 31.43 -0.89 8.63
C ILE A 711 32.11 -2.26 8.63
N ALA A 712 32.64 -2.71 7.49
CA ALA A 712 33.34 -3.98 7.38
C ALA A 712 34.59 -4.03 8.25
N ARG A 713 35.33 -2.92 8.34
CA ARG A 713 36.56 -2.81 9.14
C ARG A 713 36.30 -2.73 10.64
N PHE A 714 35.38 -1.87 11.06
CA PHE A 714 35.21 -1.49 12.47
C PHE A 714 33.98 -2.11 13.14
N LYS A 715 33.05 -2.67 12.37
CA LYS A 715 31.84 -3.38 12.83
C LYS A 715 31.02 -2.62 13.89
N PRO A 716 30.69 -1.33 13.69
CA PRO A 716 29.80 -0.60 14.58
C PRO A 716 28.36 -1.14 14.48
N ILE A 717 27.54 -0.85 15.48
CA ILE A 717 26.09 -1.00 15.35
C ILE A 717 25.60 0.14 14.44
N ILE A 718 24.74 -0.17 13.47
CA ILE A 718 24.22 0.80 12.52
C ILE A 718 22.72 0.98 12.74
N GLY A 719 22.24 2.20 12.59
CA GLY A 719 20.80 2.44 12.60
C GLY A 719 20.43 3.90 12.40
N PHE A 720 19.14 4.17 12.58
CA PHE A 720 18.51 5.45 12.21
C PHE A 720 17.81 6.14 13.38
N ASP A 721 17.77 5.48 14.55
CA ASP A 721 17.08 5.96 15.74
C ASP A 721 18.04 6.67 16.70
N ILE A 722 17.70 7.91 17.05
CA ILE A 722 18.46 8.72 18.03
C ILE A 722 18.31 8.13 19.44
N GLU A 723 17.16 7.55 19.79
CA GLU A 723 16.94 6.93 21.10
C GLU A 723 17.81 5.70 21.30
N GLU A 724 18.00 4.89 20.26
CA GLU A 724 18.96 3.77 20.28
C GLU A 724 20.40 4.28 20.39
N ALA A 725 20.75 5.31 19.61
CA ALA A 725 22.08 5.92 19.62
C ALA A 725 22.47 6.57 20.97
N LYS A 726 21.50 7.02 21.79
CA LYS A 726 21.77 7.54 23.16
C LYS A 726 22.41 6.49 24.07
N THR A 727 22.15 5.21 23.81
CA THR A 727 22.69 4.09 24.58
C THR A 727 24.15 3.78 24.22
N ALA A 728 24.74 4.47 23.23
CA ALA A 728 26.10 4.23 22.75
C ALA A 728 27.16 5.12 23.38
N LYS A 729 28.37 4.58 23.59
CA LYS A 729 29.56 5.29 24.08
C LYS A 729 30.09 6.26 23.05
N TYR A 730 30.28 5.79 21.82
CA TYR A 730 30.65 6.61 20.68
C TYR A 730 29.53 6.63 19.63
N VAL A 731 29.20 7.80 19.10
CA VAL A 731 28.24 7.95 17.99
C VAL A 731 28.90 8.69 16.84
N THR A 732 28.98 8.03 15.68
CA THR A 732 29.40 8.66 14.43
C THR A 732 28.16 8.95 13.60
N ILE A 733 27.84 10.21 13.42
CA ILE A 733 26.74 10.64 12.55
C ILE A 733 27.26 10.70 11.12
N VAL A 734 26.57 10.05 10.18
CA VAL A 734 26.96 10.04 8.77
C VAL A 734 25.98 10.83 7.92
N GLY A 735 26.52 11.70 7.08
CA GLY A 735 25.76 12.58 6.20
C GLY A 735 25.63 14.01 6.74
N GLY A 736 25.29 14.94 5.84
CA GLY A 736 25.22 16.38 6.09
C GLY A 736 24.20 16.79 7.17
N LYS A 737 24.21 18.08 7.54
CA LYS A 737 23.28 18.66 8.53
C LYS A 737 21.82 18.62 8.09
N GLU A 738 21.58 18.50 6.79
CA GLU A 738 20.24 18.27 6.23
C GLU A 738 19.78 16.84 6.51
N GLY A 739 20.66 15.84 6.52
CA GLY A 739 20.29 14.45 6.84
C GLY A 739 19.93 14.28 8.32
N VAL A 740 20.94 14.34 9.19
CA VAL A 740 20.74 14.27 10.65
C VAL A 740 20.89 15.68 11.23
N PRO A 741 19.85 16.28 11.81
CA PRO A 741 19.87 17.69 12.20
C PRO A 741 20.88 17.97 13.33
N PRO A 742 21.44 19.20 13.42
CA PRO A 742 22.46 19.55 14.42
C PRO A 742 22.03 19.38 15.88
N ASN A 743 20.72 19.41 16.16
CA ASN A 743 20.18 19.16 17.51
C ASN A 743 20.39 17.69 17.96
N ALA A 744 20.49 16.73 17.04
CA ALA A 744 20.77 15.32 17.35
C ALA A 744 22.14 15.16 18.03
N GLU A 745 23.17 15.88 17.56
CA GLU A 745 24.49 15.89 18.21
C GLU A 745 24.41 16.38 19.65
N ARG A 746 23.64 17.44 19.89
CA ARG A 746 23.44 18.03 21.22
C ARG A 746 22.67 17.07 22.14
N ILE A 747 21.66 16.39 21.62
CA ILE A 747 20.87 15.38 22.34
C ILE A 747 21.76 14.21 22.77
N LEU A 748 22.57 13.67 21.85
CA LEU A 748 23.46 12.55 22.11
C LEU A 748 24.58 12.91 23.10
N ARG A 749 25.18 14.09 22.98
CA ARG A 749 26.18 14.58 23.96
C ARG A 749 25.59 14.75 25.35
N ARG A 750 24.35 15.25 25.47
CA ARG A 750 23.63 15.34 26.77
C ARG A 750 23.32 13.97 27.37
N ALA A 751 23.10 12.96 26.55
CA ALA A 751 22.99 11.56 26.97
C ALA A 751 24.34 10.91 27.31
N GLY A 752 25.44 11.69 27.34
CA GLY A 752 26.78 11.21 27.68
C GLY A 752 27.49 10.45 26.55
N CYS A 753 27.03 10.54 25.29
CA CYS A 753 27.75 9.98 24.14
C CYS A 753 28.93 10.87 23.75
N GLN A 754 30.04 10.27 23.31
CA GLN A 754 31.07 10.96 22.54
C GLN A 754 30.66 10.96 21.06
N VAL A 755 30.38 12.14 20.51
CA VAL A 755 29.77 12.27 19.17
C VAL A 755 30.75 12.92 18.19
N GLU A 756 30.81 12.42 16.97
CA GLU A 756 31.41 13.11 15.82
C GLU A 756 30.51 12.97 14.59
N ARG A 757 30.66 13.87 13.64
CA ARG A 757 29.97 13.80 12.35
C ARG A 757 30.99 13.67 11.23
N ILE A 758 30.72 12.76 10.32
CA ILE A 758 31.46 12.61 9.06
C ILE A 758 30.51 12.94 7.93
N ALA A 759 30.77 14.08 7.29
CA ALA A 759 29.98 14.60 6.19
C ALA A 759 30.89 15.39 5.24
N GLY A 760 31.04 14.91 4.02
CA GLY A 760 31.64 15.67 2.92
C GLY A 760 30.61 16.61 2.28
N GLU A 761 31.06 17.45 1.35
CA GLU A 761 30.18 18.36 0.59
C GLU A 761 29.21 17.60 -0.33
N THR A 762 29.50 16.34 -0.65
CA THR A 762 28.68 15.41 -1.44
C THR A 762 28.71 14.01 -0.80
N GLU A 763 27.78 13.11 -1.17
CA GLU A 763 27.79 11.74 -0.67
C GLU A 763 29.09 10.99 -1.05
N SER A 764 29.63 11.24 -2.25
CA SER A 764 30.92 10.71 -2.69
C SER A 764 32.08 11.18 -1.81
N ALA A 765 32.07 12.44 -1.38
CA ALA A 765 33.09 12.97 -0.47
C ALA A 765 32.95 12.38 0.95
N THR A 766 31.71 12.16 1.42
CA THR A 766 31.46 11.45 2.69
C THR A 766 32.01 10.02 2.65
N ARG A 767 31.81 9.31 1.54
CA ARG A 767 32.37 7.98 1.30
C ARG A 767 33.90 8.00 1.33
N GLU A 768 34.56 8.92 0.64
CA GLU A 768 36.03 9.01 0.64
C GLU A 768 36.61 9.23 2.04
N LEU A 769 35.96 10.07 2.86
CA LEU A 769 36.36 10.28 4.26
C LEU A 769 36.25 8.99 5.10
N LEU A 770 35.17 8.24 4.94
CA LEU A 770 34.94 6.97 5.65
C LEU A 770 35.90 5.87 5.18
N SER A 771 36.12 5.74 3.87
CA SER A 771 37.08 4.78 3.30
C SER A 771 38.50 5.08 3.78
N LYS A 772 38.91 6.36 3.82
CA LYS A 772 40.23 6.75 4.33
C LYS A 772 40.44 6.34 5.80
N LEU A 773 39.44 6.54 6.65
CA LEU A 773 39.50 6.10 8.05
C LEU A 773 39.62 4.56 8.16
N ALA A 774 38.90 3.83 7.32
CA ALA A 774 38.97 2.36 7.26
C ALA A 774 40.37 1.87 6.84
N ASP A 775 40.94 2.48 5.80
CA ASP A 775 42.25 2.13 5.25
C ASP A 775 43.40 2.44 6.22
N GLU A 776 43.35 3.60 6.87
CA GLU A 776 44.34 4.00 7.88
C GLU A 776 44.17 3.27 9.22
N GLY A 777 43.05 2.54 9.39
CA GLY A 777 42.73 1.83 10.64
C GLY A 777 42.29 2.74 11.78
N ASN A 778 41.97 4.00 11.49
CA ASN A 778 41.51 4.98 12.46
C ASN A 778 39.99 4.88 12.61
N ARG A 779 39.51 4.38 13.77
CA ARG A 779 38.07 4.23 14.02
C ARG A 779 37.36 5.59 14.05
N PHE A 780 37.96 6.62 14.65
CA PHE A 780 37.32 7.94 14.77
C PHE A 780 38.18 9.01 14.11
N ALA A 781 37.55 10.01 13.50
CA ALA A 781 38.25 11.12 12.87
C ALA A 781 38.87 12.06 13.91
N THR A 782 38.15 12.29 15.02
CA THR A 782 38.49 13.31 16.02
C THR A 782 38.41 12.82 17.46
N LEU A 783 37.68 11.73 17.71
CA LEU A 783 37.55 11.14 19.05
C LEU A 783 38.77 10.25 19.35
N LYS A 784 39.23 10.27 20.61
CA LYS A 784 40.41 9.51 21.07
C LYS A 784 40.03 8.37 21.99
#